data_AF-A0A6L3A3L2-F1
#
_entry.id   AF-A0A6L3A3L2-F1
#
_cell.length_a   1.000
_cell.length_b   1.000
_cell.length_c   1.000
_cell.angle_alpha   90.00
_cell.angle_beta   90.00
_cell.angle_gamma   90.00
#
_symmetry.space_group_name_H-M   'P 1'
#
loop_
_entity.id
_entity.type
_entity.pdbx_description
1 polymer ?
#
loop_
_entity_poly.entity_id
_entity_poly.type
_entity_poly.pdbx_seq_one_letter_code
_entity_poly.pdbx_strand_id
1 'polypeptide(L)'
;MFTRIAENWASVCGVLMLTVQTASATQEAAITPVELRCEYLDRPLCVDVARPRLSWILKPVNTDARALKQTAYHILVATDAETLARGEGNLWDSGKVASAETVHIEYAGKPLAAMQRATWKVRIWDQADQPSAFSEPSWWAVGLRNEADWSGAQWIGDATPPPPVTPAHNGYHTELSNRADDPKWVQIDLGAPTRFDAVTLHPARPHDWSADVPGLMFPVKYRVLVGDAEDAAGAAVVADLTAAPQPNPGENAVTHRFPPVTARYVRLDVAQLGERNPGTFAAALAEMDVLDGDKIVSLGKPVTAKDSIEHNDWSTKNLTDGDRTSDKRRGYDPLPAPMLRKAFSTTAAPARAIVYATALGLYELRINGQRVGDHQLAPEWTDYHRRVQYQAYDVTALLRQGENVIGATLGDGWYAGEIGLTGLVPGGPPRAIYGRLPALLLKLELRHPDGSRQTIVSDASWKTTLDGPIRTNDLMDGETYDARRELPGWDKPGFDDAAWTPAQVRPAPSAALVAQPNEPIRITRDRAAASLAEPKPGVYVFDLGQNLVGWCRLRVTGDPGTTVTLRHAEVLNPDGTIYTANLRGAAQTDRYILKGGAEETFEPRFTYHGFRYVEVAGLPSAPSKDQLVARVLHSAAPETGEFDCSEPLLNKLWSNILWTQRSNLHSTPTDCPQRDERCGWMGDILAFAPTACFNMNMAAFFTKWLPDTRDAQADDGRFADFSPNPYDSNVRVSGVPAWGDAGVFVPWTAWEFYGDRRLLEAQYPAAVKWVEWIRSKNPDLLWKNARHNDYGDWLNADTLRLEGWPAKGAEVPKEVFATMFFARSTQLLSKMARVLGKNDDAARYEKLAADIRDAFNKAYVTPEGRIEGDTQAGYALALNFDLLPAALQGRAAARMVERFEPYGGQISTGFHSTVPLMLELTNRGYNSEAYRLVLNRKMPSWGYAIDHGATTVWERWDGYVEGRGFQDPGMNSFAHYAIGSVGEWMMKTIIGIQPDPSAPGFSRVILRPQPGPGLTWARGAYTSIRGRIGVAWQLEPGLFRMSVLIPPNVTATVFVPTDDPASVNEDGQPLDKVRGAEFLRKAGAAAVYELQSGTYTIEAKRGGP
;
A
#
# COMPACT_ATOMS: atom_id res chain seq x y z
N MET A 1 -48.35 -45.29 0.13
CA MET A 1 -48.85 -46.30 1.10
C MET A 1 -48.92 -47.64 0.39
N PHE A 2 -48.62 -48.76 1.06
CA PHE A 2 -48.30 -50.06 0.42
C PHE A 2 -49.50 -50.83 -0.18
N THR A 3 -49.32 -51.35 -1.40
CA THR A 3 -49.82 -52.64 -1.97
C THR A 3 -49.37 -52.73 -3.45
N ARG A 4 -49.05 -53.86 -4.11
CA ARG A 4 -48.75 -55.28 -3.74
C ARG A 4 -48.24 -56.02 -5.02
N ILE A 5 -47.81 -57.29 -4.90
CA ILE A 5 -47.57 -58.30 -5.99
C ILE A 5 -46.27 -58.08 -6.81
N ALA A 6 -45.27 -58.97 -6.97
CA ALA A 6 -45.03 -60.42 -6.74
C ALA A 6 -45.08 -61.34 -7.98
N GLU A 7 -44.19 -62.35 -7.94
CA GLU A 7 -43.97 -63.50 -8.88
C GLU A 7 -43.29 -63.19 -10.23
N ASN A 8 -42.51 -64.07 -10.89
CA ASN A 8 -41.66 -65.24 -10.50
C ASN A 8 -40.60 -65.46 -11.65
N TRP A 9 -39.53 -66.27 -11.58
CA TRP A 9 -39.46 -67.75 -11.67
C TRP A 9 -38.01 -68.26 -11.44
N ALA A 10 -37.81 -69.56 -11.18
CA ALA A 10 -36.61 -70.13 -10.54
C ALA A 10 -35.79 -71.16 -11.38
N SER A 11 -34.53 -71.41 -10.97
CA SER A 11 -33.80 -72.71 -10.94
C SER A 11 -32.36 -72.51 -10.40
N VAL A 12 -32.01 -72.91 -9.16
CA VAL A 12 -31.45 -74.24 -8.76
C VAL A 12 -30.13 -74.56 -9.49
N CYS A 13 -28.95 -74.16 -8.97
CA CYS A 13 -28.10 -74.80 -7.93
C CYS A 13 -27.30 -76.04 -8.39
N GLY A 14 -25.96 -75.94 -8.44
CA GLY A 14 -25.08 -77.06 -8.85
C GLY A 14 -23.56 -76.82 -8.88
N VAL A 15 -22.99 -76.27 -7.80
CA VAL A 15 -21.56 -76.29 -7.37
C VAL A 15 -20.43 -76.33 -8.42
N LEU A 16 -19.62 -75.26 -8.46
CA LEU A 16 -18.18 -75.36 -8.70
C LEU A 16 -17.46 -74.29 -7.84
N MET A 17 -16.40 -74.67 -7.14
CA MET A 17 -15.67 -73.77 -6.25
C MET A 17 -14.93 -72.70 -7.04
N LEU A 18 -15.17 -71.43 -6.71
CA LEU A 18 -14.28 -70.32 -7.01
C LEU A 18 -14.03 -69.57 -5.70
N THR A 19 -12.77 -69.58 -5.27
CA THR A 19 -12.29 -68.82 -4.12
C THR A 19 -12.40 -67.34 -4.43
N VAL A 20 -13.49 -66.71 -3.98
CA VAL A 20 -13.57 -65.24 -3.91
C VAL A 20 -12.60 -64.81 -2.81
N GLN A 21 -11.37 -64.48 -3.20
CA GLN A 21 -10.54 -63.59 -2.40
C GLN A 21 -11.31 -62.27 -2.31
N THR A 22 -11.92 -62.02 -1.15
CA THR A 22 -12.39 -60.68 -0.80
C THR A 22 -11.17 -59.78 -0.81
N ALA A 23 -11.04 -58.96 -1.87
CA ALA A 23 -10.03 -57.93 -1.92
C ALA A 23 -10.22 -57.06 -0.67
N SER A 24 -9.22 -57.09 0.22
CA SER A 24 -9.19 -56.20 1.37
C SER A 24 -9.27 -54.78 0.83
N ALA A 25 -10.36 -54.07 1.12
CA ALA A 25 -10.43 -52.65 0.81
C ALA A 25 -9.26 -51.98 1.53
N THR A 26 -8.28 -51.50 0.76
CA THR A 26 -7.12 -50.79 1.30
C THR A 26 -7.63 -49.53 1.95
N GLN A 27 -7.51 -49.46 3.27
CA GLN A 27 -8.01 -48.35 4.07
C GLN A 27 -7.17 -47.11 3.74
N GLU A 28 -7.75 -46.13 3.07
CA GLU A 28 -7.05 -44.89 2.73
C GLU A 28 -6.80 -44.03 3.98
N ALA A 29 -5.80 -43.14 3.91
CA ALA A 29 -5.52 -42.17 4.96
C ALA A 29 -6.76 -41.34 5.35
N ALA A 30 -6.92 -41.07 6.65
CA ALA A 30 -8.01 -40.22 7.14
C ALA A 30 -7.84 -38.71 6.81
N ILE A 31 -6.77 -38.33 6.11
CA ILE A 31 -6.46 -36.97 5.66
C ILE A 31 -5.94 -36.96 4.22
N THR A 32 -6.16 -35.85 3.51
CA THR A 32 -5.69 -35.64 2.13
C THR A 32 -4.99 -34.28 1.99
N PRO A 33 -3.88 -34.19 1.23
CA PRO A 33 -3.16 -32.94 0.98
C PRO A 33 -3.85 -32.11 -0.11
N VAL A 34 -4.06 -30.83 0.17
CA VAL A 34 -4.72 -29.87 -0.74
C VAL A 34 -4.06 -28.49 -0.67
N GLU A 35 -4.47 -27.57 -1.56
CA GLU A 35 -4.01 -26.17 -1.60
C GLU A 35 -2.47 -26.09 -1.65
N LEU A 36 -1.94 -26.83 -2.63
CA LEU A 36 -0.52 -26.93 -2.97
C LEU A 36 0.01 -25.56 -3.41
N ARG A 37 1.01 -25.07 -2.69
CA ARG A 37 1.65 -23.76 -2.90
C ARG A 37 3.15 -23.93 -3.14
N CYS A 38 3.71 -23.04 -3.95
CA CYS A 38 5.15 -22.89 -4.20
C CYS A 38 5.55 -21.46 -3.84
N GLU A 39 6.48 -21.28 -2.89
CA GLU A 39 6.85 -19.95 -2.35
C GLU A 39 5.59 -19.12 -1.99
N TYR A 40 4.70 -19.72 -1.19
CA TYR A 40 3.37 -19.21 -0.76
C TYR A 40 2.28 -19.10 -1.83
N LEU A 41 2.62 -19.01 -3.11
CA LEU A 41 1.68 -18.75 -4.20
C LEU A 41 1.05 -20.03 -4.77
N ASP A 42 -0.20 -19.93 -5.24
CA ASP A 42 -0.81 -20.93 -6.13
C ASP A 42 -0.26 -20.77 -7.55
N ARG A 43 0.24 -21.87 -8.12
CA ARG A 43 0.74 -22.00 -9.51
C ARG A 43 1.54 -20.80 -10.04
N PRO A 44 2.60 -20.34 -9.33
CA PRO A 44 3.36 -19.17 -9.75
C PRO A 44 4.09 -19.41 -11.07
N LEU A 45 3.93 -18.47 -12.00
CA LEU A 45 4.56 -18.50 -13.34
C LEU A 45 5.97 -17.87 -13.35
N CYS A 46 6.36 -17.19 -12.27
CA CYS A 46 7.63 -16.47 -12.15
C CYS A 46 8.26 -16.73 -10.78
N VAL A 47 9.15 -17.72 -10.69
CA VAL A 47 9.93 -18.00 -9.47
C VAL A 47 11.41 -18.01 -9.83
N ASP A 48 12.22 -17.11 -9.28
CA ASP A 48 13.67 -17.06 -9.50
C ASP A 48 14.48 -17.82 -8.42
N VAL A 49 13.84 -18.18 -7.31
CA VAL A 49 14.41 -19.01 -6.24
C VAL A 49 14.90 -20.35 -6.78
N ALA A 50 16.20 -20.63 -6.61
CA ALA A 50 16.86 -21.83 -7.16
C ALA A 50 16.39 -23.16 -6.55
N ARG A 51 15.95 -23.14 -5.28
CA ARG A 51 15.31 -24.26 -4.58
C ARG A 51 13.99 -23.78 -3.98
N PRO A 52 12.90 -23.78 -4.77
CA PRO A 52 11.61 -23.29 -4.31
C PRO A 52 11.06 -24.17 -3.19
N ARG A 53 10.35 -23.53 -2.26
CA ARG A 53 9.67 -24.18 -1.14
C ARG A 53 8.25 -24.60 -1.50
N LEU A 54 7.95 -25.86 -1.28
CA LEU A 54 6.63 -26.46 -1.48
C LEU A 54 5.88 -26.52 -0.14
N SER A 55 4.56 -26.33 -0.19
CA SER A 55 3.69 -26.39 0.99
C SER A 55 2.30 -26.90 0.62
N TRP A 56 1.62 -27.57 1.55
CA TRP A 56 0.24 -28.02 1.42
C TRP A 56 -0.47 -27.86 2.77
N ILE A 57 -1.81 -27.78 2.74
CA ILE A 57 -2.61 -28.00 3.95
C ILE A 57 -3.21 -29.41 3.89
N LEU A 58 -3.69 -29.88 5.03
CA LEU A 58 -4.31 -31.19 5.16
C LEU A 58 -5.81 -30.99 5.45
N LYS A 59 -6.67 -31.69 4.72
CA LYS A 59 -8.11 -31.75 5.04
C LYS A 59 -8.48 -33.16 5.53
N PRO A 60 -9.37 -33.28 6.51
CA PRO A 60 -9.90 -34.57 6.93
C PRO A 60 -10.78 -35.17 5.85
N VAL A 61 -10.75 -36.49 5.68
CA VAL A 61 -11.69 -37.22 4.80
C VAL A 61 -13.07 -37.34 5.45
N ASN A 62 -13.11 -37.46 6.79
CA ASN A 62 -14.32 -37.31 7.60
C ASN A 62 -14.11 -36.16 8.60
N THR A 63 -14.95 -35.12 8.52
CA THR A 63 -14.88 -33.91 9.37
C THR A 63 -15.02 -34.18 10.87
N ASP A 64 -15.62 -35.31 11.24
CA ASP A 64 -15.85 -35.70 12.63
C ASP A 64 -14.63 -36.42 13.24
N ALA A 65 -13.65 -36.78 12.41
CA ALA A 65 -12.44 -37.47 12.86
C ALA A 65 -11.46 -36.51 13.55
N ARG A 66 -10.87 -37.00 14.65
CA ARG A 66 -9.95 -36.25 15.52
C ARG A 66 -8.59 -36.94 15.67
N ALA A 67 -7.61 -36.21 16.18
CA ALA A 67 -6.24 -36.68 16.37
C ALA A 67 -5.53 -37.07 15.06
N LEU A 68 -5.87 -36.35 13.98
CA LEU A 68 -5.36 -36.55 12.64
C LEU A 68 -4.01 -35.85 12.45
N LYS A 69 -3.00 -36.57 11.98
CA LYS A 69 -1.65 -36.04 11.75
C LYS A 69 -0.95 -36.72 10.57
N GLN A 70 -0.02 -36.00 9.96
CA GLN A 70 0.90 -36.57 8.97
C GLN A 70 2.07 -37.25 9.68
N THR A 71 2.50 -38.41 9.17
CA THR A 71 3.71 -39.11 9.62
C THR A 71 4.80 -39.18 8.55
N ALA A 72 4.41 -39.14 7.28
CA ALA A 72 5.32 -39.07 6.14
C ALA A 72 4.69 -38.34 4.94
N TYR A 73 5.52 -37.93 3.98
CA TYR A 73 5.09 -37.44 2.68
C TYR A 73 5.86 -38.11 1.53
N HIS A 74 5.33 -38.00 0.31
CA HIS A 74 6.01 -38.36 -0.92
C HIS A 74 5.62 -37.39 -2.02
N ILE A 75 6.62 -36.63 -2.51
CA ILE A 75 6.49 -35.63 -3.56
C ILE A 75 7.06 -36.20 -4.86
N LEU A 76 6.29 -36.04 -5.93
CA LEU A 76 6.76 -36.25 -7.30
C LEU A 76 6.76 -34.90 -8.04
N VAL A 77 7.84 -34.61 -8.76
CA VAL A 77 7.99 -33.45 -9.64
C VAL A 77 8.46 -33.91 -11.02
N ALA A 78 7.76 -33.48 -12.06
CA ALA A 78 8.04 -33.83 -13.44
C ALA A 78 8.05 -32.60 -14.37
N THR A 79 8.70 -32.75 -15.53
CA THR A 79 8.73 -31.76 -16.62
C THR A 79 7.36 -31.39 -17.18
N ASP A 80 6.39 -32.29 -17.06
CA ASP A 80 5.08 -32.23 -17.71
C ASP A 80 4.07 -33.12 -16.99
N ALA A 81 2.78 -32.81 -17.19
CA ALA A 81 1.68 -33.49 -16.54
C ALA A 81 1.51 -34.95 -16.98
N GLU A 82 1.92 -35.32 -18.20
CA GLU A 82 1.81 -36.70 -18.71
C GLU A 82 2.77 -37.64 -17.97
N THR A 83 4.03 -37.21 -17.82
CA THR A 83 5.05 -37.90 -17.03
C THR A 83 4.64 -38.01 -15.57
N LEU A 84 4.09 -36.93 -15.00
CA LEU A 84 3.56 -36.96 -13.63
C LEU A 84 2.34 -37.90 -13.49
N ALA A 85 1.50 -38.02 -14.52
CA ALA A 85 0.34 -38.92 -14.53
C ALA A 85 0.76 -40.40 -14.54
N ARG A 86 1.84 -40.76 -15.24
CA ARG A 86 2.46 -42.10 -15.18
C ARG A 86 3.11 -42.42 -13.82
N GLY A 87 3.20 -41.43 -12.92
CA GLY A 87 3.80 -41.58 -11.59
C GLY A 87 5.32 -41.37 -11.58
N GLU A 88 5.89 -40.76 -12.62
CA GLU A 88 7.33 -40.58 -12.78
C GLU A 88 7.77 -39.20 -12.27
N GLY A 89 8.59 -39.15 -11.22
CA GLY A 89 9.21 -37.92 -10.70
C GLY A 89 10.50 -37.55 -11.44
N ASN A 90 10.44 -37.29 -12.76
CA ASN A 90 11.66 -37.16 -13.59
C ASN A 90 12.56 -35.96 -13.25
N LEU A 91 12.06 -34.95 -12.53
CA LEU A 91 12.82 -33.85 -11.94
C LEU A 91 13.16 -34.12 -10.46
N TRP A 92 12.18 -34.61 -9.71
CA TRP A 92 12.34 -35.05 -8.32
C TRP A 92 11.35 -36.17 -7.97
N ASP A 93 11.85 -37.18 -7.29
CA ASP A 93 11.08 -38.16 -6.53
C ASP A 93 11.69 -38.13 -5.12
N SER A 94 10.88 -37.82 -4.10
CA SER A 94 11.38 -37.75 -2.71
C SER A 94 11.44 -39.11 -2.02
N GLY A 95 10.84 -40.16 -2.59
CA GLY A 95 10.43 -41.35 -1.86
C GLY A 95 9.47 -41.03 -0.70
N LYS A 96 9.20 -42.03 0.15
CA LYS A 96 8.50 -41.81 1.43
C LYS A 96 9.47 -41.18 2.43
N VAL A 97 9.30 -39.89 2.71
CA VAL A 97 10.07 -39.14 3.71
C VAL A 97 9.30 -39.13 5.03
N ALA A 98 9.86 -39.74 6.07
CA ALA A 98 9.28 -39.71 7.42
C ALA A 98 9.41 -38.30 8.02
N SER A 99 8.32 -37.54 7.97
CA SER A 99 8.22 -36.17 8.47
C SER A 99 6.76 -35.74 8.60
N ALA A 100 6.47 -35.04 9.70
CA ALA A 100 5.19 -34.37 9.90
C ALA A 100 5.12 -32.99 9.23
N GLU A 101 6.20 -32.50 8.60
CA GLU A 101 6.16 -31.16 8.00
C GLU A 101 5.34 -31.10 6.71
N THR A 102 4.57 -30.02 6.59
CA THR A 102 3.66 -29.71 5.47
C THR A 102 3.97 -28.35 4.83
N VAL A 103 4.93 -27.62 5.39
CA VAL A 103 5.28 -26.25 4.99
C VAL A 103 6.78 -26.15 4.74
N HIS A 104 7.16 -25.27 3.83
CA HIS A 104 8.55 -24.93 3.51
C HIS A 104 9.45 -26.12 3.10
N ILE A 105 8.88 -27.16 2.49
CA ILE A 105 9.67 -28.29 1.98
C ILE A 105 10.48 -27.84 0.77
N GLU A 106 11.78 -27.66 0.95
CA GLU A 106 12.67 -27.24 -0.14
C GLU A 106 12.76 -28.31 -1.23
N TYR A 107 12.61 -27.87 -2.48
CA TYR A 107 12.83 -28.71 -3.66
C TYR A 107 14.28 -29.24 -3.69
N ALA A 108 14.42 -30.56 -3.55
CA ALA A 108 15.70 -31.28 -3.51
C ALA A 108 16.00 -32.07 -4.81
N GLY A 109 15.32 -31.74 -5.91
CA GLY A 109 15.49 -32.42 -7.20
C GLY A 109 16.63 -31.90 -8.06
N LYS A 110 16.60 -32.27 -9.35
CA LYS A 110 17.55 -31.80 -10.37
C LYS A 110 17.51 -30.27 -10.52
N PRO A 111 18.64 -29.59 -10.76
CA PRO A 111 18.65 -28.14 -11.00
C PRO A 111 17.68 -27.73 -12.11
N LEU A 112 16.87 -26.71 -11.84
CA LEU A 112 15.90 -26.19 -12.80
C LEU A 112 16.55 -25.14 -13.70
N ALA A 113 16.22 -25.18 -14.99
CA ALA A 113 16.59 -24.16 -15.97
C ALA A 113 15.64 -22.96 -15.92
N ALA A 114 16.08 -21.80 -16.42
CA ALA A 114 15.19 -20.66 -16.63
C ALA A 114 14.02 -21.03 -17.55
N MET A 115 12.84 -20.44 -17.32
CA MET A 115 11.60 -20.64 -18.10
C MET A 115 11.01 -22.07 -18.06
N GLN A 116 11.63 -22.99 -17.31
CA GLN A 116 11.17 -24.36 -17.13
C GLN A 116 9.93 -24.40 -16.24
N ARG A 117 8.86 -25.05 -16.71
CA ARG A 117 7.72 -25.44 -15.87
C ARG A 117 8.05 -26.75 -15.16
N ALA A 118 7.73 -26.84 -13.88
CA ALA A 118 7.79 -28.05 -13.09
C ALA A 118 6.38 -28.34 -12.58
N THR A 119 5.86 -29.53 -12.89
CA THR A 119 4.55 -30.01 -12.42
C THR A 119 4.78 -30.94 -11.23
N TRP A 120 3.93 -30.88 -10.20
CA TRP A 120 4.14 -31.66 -8.99
C TRP A 120 2.83 -32.10 -8.32
N LYS A 121 2.93 -33.18 -7.54
CA LYS A 121 1.87 -33.69 -6.68
C LYS A 121 2.48 -34.31 -5.43
N VAL A 122 1.72 -34.34 -4.34
CA VAL A 122 2.14 -34.91 -3.06
C VAL A 122 1.11 -35.91 -2.54
N ARG A 123 1.57 -37.00 -1.95
CA ARG A 123 0.74 -37.86 -1.08
C ARG A 123 1.35 -37.89 0.31
N ILE A 124 0.54 -38.26 1.31
CA ILE A 124 0.96 -38.34 2.70
C ILE A 124 0.75 -39.75 3.26
N TRP A 125 1.23 -39.97 4.49
CA TRP A 125 0.80 -41.05 5.36
C TRP A 125 0.26 -40.47 6.66
N ASP A 126 -0.80 -41.09 7.21
CA ASP A 126 -1.43 -40.65 8.45
C ASP A 126 -0.88 -41.38 9.71
N GLN A 127 -1.52 -41.16 10.86
CA GLN A 127 -1.17 -41.81 12.13
C GLN A 127 -1.33 -43.34 12.15
N ALA A 128 -2.04 -43.95 11.20
CA ALA A 128 -2.21 -45.39 11.06
C ALA A 128 -1.28 -45.99 9.98
N ASP A 129 -0.28 -45.22 9.52
CA ASP A 129 0.59 -45.49 8.39
C ASP A 129 -0.16 -45.83 7.09
N GLN A 130 -1.39 -45.34 6.94
CA GLN A 130 -2.12 -45.48 5.68
C GLN A 130 -1.75 -44.35 4.73
N PRO A 131 -1.49 -44.63 3.44
CA PRO A 131 -1.22 -43.61 2.44
C PRO A 131 -2.50 -42.89 2.01
N SER A 132 -2.40 -41.61 1.68
CA SER A 132 -3.44 -40.91 0.92
C SER A 132 -3.31 -41.24 -0.57
N ALA A 133 -4.36 -40.96 -1.34
CA ALA A 133 -4.21 -40.65 -2.76
C ALA A 133 -3.19 -39.50 -2.95
N PHE A 134 -2.59 -39.40 -4.14
CA PHE A 134 -1.87 -38.18 -4.49
C PHE A 134 -2.86 -37.02 -4.63
N SER A 135 -2.41 -35.82 -4.27
CA SER A 135 -3.11 -34.57 -4.55
C SER A 135 -3.38 -34.41 -6.05
N GLU A 136 -4.35 -33.55 -6.37
CA GLU A 136 -4.40 -32.95 -7.70
C GLU A 136 -3.04 -32.32 -8.07
N PRO A 137 -2.57 -32.47 -9.32
CA PRO A 137 -1.33 -31.83 -9.77
C PRO A 137 -1.39 -30.30 -9.70
N SER A 138 -0.36 -29.72 -9.10
CA SER A 138 -0.04 -28.30 -9.20
C SER A 138 1.24 -28.11 -10.04
N TRP A 139 1.70 -26.87 -10.21
CA TRP A 139 2.93 -26.56 -10.95
C TRP A 139 3.55 -25.25 -10.47
N TRP A 140 4.79 -24.99 -10.85
CA TRP A 140 5.38 -23.65 -10.87
C TRP A 140 6.22 -23.49 -12.14
N ALA A 141 6.64 -22.28 -12.48
CA ALA A 141 7.62 -22.05 -13.52
C ALA A 141 8.75 -21.15 -13.03
N VAL A 142 9.97 -21.49 -13.45
CA VAL A 142 11.17 -20.71 -13.14
C VAL A 142 11.21 -19.47 -14.04
N GLY A 143 11.51 -18.31 -13.44
CA GLY A 143 11.68 -17.06 -14.17
C GLY A 143 13.01 -16.96 -14.94
N LEU A 144 13.40 -15.73 -15.26
CA LEU A 144 14.71 -15.32 -15.73
C LEU A 144 15.57 -14.94 -14.51
N ARG A 145 16.69 -15.61 -14.26
CA ARG A 145 17.44 -15.50 -12.99
C ARG A 145 18.67 -14.59 -13.07
N ASN A 146 19.08 -14.22 -14.28
CA ASN A 146 20.27 -13.41 -14.52
C ASN A 146 20.11 -12.61 -15.82
N GLU A 147 20.99 -11.63 -16.04
CA GLU A 147 20.97 -10.76 -17.22
C GLU A 147 21.12 -11.53 -18.55
N ALA A 148 21.88 -12.63 -18.59
CA ALA A 148 22.02 -13.44 -19.79
C ALA A 148 20.71 -14.18 -20.17
N ASP A 149 19.83 -14.48 -19.20
CA ASP A 149 18.49 -15.01 -19.50
C ASP A 149 17.63 -13.99 -20.27
N TRP A 150 17.93 -12.69 -20.18
CA TRP A 150 17.31 -11.61 -20.96
C TRP A 150 17.93 -11.38 -22.34
N SER A 151 18.94 -12.16 -22.74
CA SER A 151 19.73 -11.97 -23.97
C SER A 151 18.90 -11.53 -25.19
N GLY A 152 19.34 -10.43 -25.80
CA GLY A 152 18.68 -9.75 -26.92
C GLY A 152 17.73 -8.62 -26.52
N ALA A 153 17.13 -8.68 -25.33
CA ALA A 153 16.26 -7.61 -24.85
C ALA A 153 17.05 -6.38 -24.39
N GLN A 154 16.55 -5.21 -24.80
CA GLN A 154 17.08 -3.90 -24.50
C GLN A 154 16.00 -3.06 -23.85
N TRP A 155 16.39 -2.13 -22.98
CA TRP A 155 15.46 -1.12 -22.47
C TRP A 155 15.09 -0.17 -23.60
N ILE A 156 13.80 0.04 -23.85
CA ILE A 156 13.31 0.92 -24.91
C ILE A 156 12.26 1.90 -24.39
N GLY A 157 12.23 3.11 -24.92
CA GLY A 157 11.20 4.10 -24.60
C GLY A 157 11.02 5.11 -25.72
N ASP A 158 10.27 6.18 -25.46
CA ASP A 158 10.09 7.24 -26.46
C ASP A 158 11.40 7.97 -26.81
N ALA A 159 11.48 8.44 -28.05
CA ALA A 159 12.65 9.10 -28.61
C ALA A 159 12.72 10.61 -28.31
N THR A 160 11.64 11.21 -27.81
CA THR A 160 11.57 12.64 -27.52
C THR A 160 12.40 12.95 -26.26
N PRO A 161 13.48 13.75 -26.35
CA PRO A 161 14.22 14.18 -25.17
C PRO A 161 13.31 15.09 -24.33
N PRO A 162 13.29 14.93 -23.00
CA PRO A 162 12.42 15.74 -22.17
C PRO A 162 13.03 17.15 -22.08
N PRO A 163 12.22 18.23 -22.01
CA PRO A 163 12.70 19.60 -22.09
C PRO A 163 13.84 19.91 -21.11
N PRO A 164 14.78 20.84 -21.43
CA PRO A 164 15.80 21.23 -20.47
C PRO A 164 15.15 21.75 -19.19
N VAL A 165 15.68 21.34 -18.03
CA VAL A 165 15.20 21.83 -16.74
C VAL A 165 15.67 23.27 -16.57
N THR A 166 14.73 24.20 -16.46
CA THR A 166 15.04 25.58 -16.03
C THR A 166 14.80 25.70 -14.52
N PRO A 167 15.47 26.64 -13.82
CA PRO A 167 15.13 27.01 -12.45
C PRO A 167 13.68 27.48 -12.33
N ALA A 168 13.19 27.64 -11.10
CA ALA A 168 11.94 28.35 -10.89
C ALA A 168 12.17 29.83 -11.20
N HIS A 169 11.14 30.50 -11.70
CA HIS A 169 11.22 31.88 -12.16
C HIS A 169 10.27 32.74 -11.33
N ASN A 170 10.58 34.01 -11.22
CA ASN A 170 9.73 35.05 -10.66
C ASN A 170 10.00 36.27 -11.53
N GLY A 171 9.01 36.76 -12.27
CA GLY A 171 9.22 37.80 -13.29
C GLY A 171 9.46 39.17 -12.68
N TYR A 172 8.52 40.09 -12.89
CA TYR A 172 8.55 41.43 -12.29
C TYR A 172 7.38 41.64 -11.33
N HIS A 173 7.65 42.35 -10.25
CA HIS A 173 6.65 42.76 -9.26
C HIS A 173 7.02 44.08 -8.59
N THR A 174 6.03 44.96 -8.40
CA THR A 174 6.17 46.29 -7.76
C THR A 174 6.51 46.17 -6.27
N GLU A 175 6.91 47.28 -5.64
CA GLU A 175 6.83 47.39 -4.19
C GLU A 175 5.38 47.26 -3.69
N LEU A 176 5.23 46.78 -2.45
CA LEU A 176 3.91 46.62 -1.82
C LEU A 176 3.33 47.99 -1.43
N SER A 177 2.04 48.17 -1.71
CA SER A 177 1.27 49.35 -1.31
C SER A 177 0.14 48.97 -0.34
N ASN A 178 -0.26 49.91 0.51
CA ASN A 178 -1.46 49.78 1.34
C ASN A 178 -2.72 50.37 0.66
N ARG A 179 -2.61 50.70 -0.63
CA ARG A 179 -3.65 51.33 -1.44
C ARG A 179 -3.79 50.62 -2.79
N ALA A 180 -5.01 50.22 -3.12
CA ALA A 180 -5.31 49.62 -4.43
C ALA A 180 -5.14 50.61 -5.59
N ASP A 181 -5.18 51.93 -5.32
CA ASP A 181 -5.13 53.02 -6.31
C ASP A 181 -3.76 53.73 -6.37
N ASP A 182 -2.70 53.13 -5.80
CA ASP A 182 -1.33 53.65 -5.89
C ASP A 182 -0.77 53.45 -7.31
N PRO A 183 -0.45 54.53 -8.06
CA PRO A 183 -0.12 54.43 -9.47
C PRO A 183 1.28 53.83 -9.70
N LYS A 184 1.31 52.63 -10.27
CA LYS A 184 2.53 51.92 -10.69
C LYS A 184 2.62 51.84 -12.21
N TRP A 185 3.82 51.67 -12.74
CA TRP A 185 4.04 51.41 -14.16
C TRP A 185 5.34 50.63 -14.40
N VAL A 186 5.38 49.91 -15.53
CA VAL A 186 6.58 49.23 -16.04
C VAL A 186 6.67 49.40 -17.56
N GLN A 187 7.88 49.58 -18.08
CA GLN A 187 8.15 50.02 -19.45
C GLN A 187 9.32 49.25 -20.06
N ILE A 188 9.15 48.79 -21.30
CA ILE A 188 10.17 48.14 -22.11
C ILE A 188 10.74 49.17 -23.10
N ASP A 189 12.07 49.25 -23.20
CA ASP A 189 12.77 49.97 -24.27
C ASP A 189 13.16 49.00 -25.40
N LEU A 190 12.48 49.07 -26.54
CA LEU A 190 12.82 48.25 -27.72
C LEU A 190 14.18 48.65 -28.34
N GLY A 191 14.79 49.76 -27.88
CA GLY A 191 16.11 50.28 -28.27
C GLY A 191 16.06 51.22 -29.48
N ALA A 192 15.06 51.07 -30.34
CA ALA A 192 14.75 51.94 -31.47
C ALA A 192 13.24 51.84 -31.81
N PRO A 193 12.66 52.83 -32.52
CA PRO A 193 11.29 52.74 -33.01
C PRO A 193 11.08 51.47 -33.84
N THR A 194 10.26 50.57 -33.32
CA THR A 194 10.07 49.20 -33.83
C THR A 194 8.59 49.00 -34.15
N ARG A 195 8.28 48.28 -35.24
CA ARG A 195 6.90 47.94 -35.58
C ARG A 195 6.42 46.76 -34.72
N PHE A 196 5.19 46.84 -34.20
CA PHE A 196 4.49 45.76 -33.50
C PHE A 196 2.96 45.98 -33.56
N ASP A 197 2.17 44.93 -33.30
CA ASP A 197 0.71 44.94 -33.37
C ASP A 197 -0.01 44.20 -32.22
N ALA A 198 0.75 43.69 -31.25
CA ALA A 198 0.20 43.19 -29.99
C ALA A 198 1.13 43.38 -28.78
N VAL A 199 0.53 43.36 -27.59
CA VAL A 199 1.23 43.18 -26.30
C VAL A 199 0.53 42.07 -25.53
N THR A 200 1.29 41.12 -24.98
CA THR A 200 0.78 40.03 -24.15
C THR A 200 1.34 40.12 -22.75
N LEU A 201 0.45 40.08 -21.76
CA LEU A 201 0.80 40.07 -20.34
C LEU A 201 0.70 38.63 -19.81
N HIS A 202 1.82 38.08 -19.35
CA HIS A 202 1.85 36.74 -18.75
C HIS A 202 1.69 36.85 -17.23
N PRO A 203 0.67 36.21 -16.61
CA PRO A 203 0.44 36.34 -15.17
C PRO A 203 1.51 35.66 -14.33
N ALA A 204 1.77 36.18 -13.12
CA ALA A 204 2.71 35.56 -12.19
C ALA A 204 2.05 34.46 -11.34
N ARG A 205 2.78 33.38 -11.05
CA ARG A 205 2.42 32.31 -10.11
C ARG A 205 3.67 31.95 -9.29
N PRO A 206 4.10 32.83 -8.36
CA PRO A 206 5.46 32.80 -7.83
C PRO A 206 5.75 31.61 -6.93
N HIS A 207 6.92 31.04 -7.12
CA HIS A 207 7.36 29.82 -6.44
C HIS A 207 7.80 30.04 -4.98
N ASP A 208 8.09 31.29 -4.58
CA ASP A 208 8.55 31.68 -3.23
C ASP A 208 7.40 32.05 -2.27
N TRP A 209 6.15 31.80 -2.68
CA TRP A 209 4.96 32.20 -1.95
C TRP A 209 4.16 31.01 -1.40
N SER A 210 3.65 31.13 -0.17
CA SER A 210 3.05 30.00 0.58
C SER A 210 1.63 29.61 0.14
N ALA A 211 0.86 30.54 -0.40
CA ALA A 211 -0.44 30.29 -1.05
C ALA A 211 -0.27 30.26 -2.58
N ASP A 212 -0.52 29.11 -3.19
CA ASP A 212 -0.46 28.96 -4.64
C ASP A 212 -1.66 29.66 -5.30
N VAL A 213 -1.38 30.82 -5.91
CA VAL A 213 -2.39 31.66 -6.56
C VAL A 213 -1.92 31.95 -8.00
N PRO A 214 -2.45 31.24 -9.00
CA PRO A 214 -2.24 31.60 -10.40
C PRO A 214 -2.69 33.04 -10.67
N GLY A 215 -1.85 33.83 -11.34
CA GLY A 215 -2.08 35.26 -11.61
C GLY A 215 -2.11 36.13 -10.35
N LEU A 216 -1.33 35.76 -9.34
CA LEU A 216 -1.16 36.53 -8.11
C LEU A 216 -0.77 37.97 -8.41
N MET A 217 -1.50 38.93 -7.82
CA MET A 217 -1.28 40.38 -8.00
C MET A 217 -1.33 40.83 -9.48
N PHE A 218 -2.04 40.12 -10.36
CA PHE A 218 -2.25 40.59 -11.72
C PHE A 218 -2.97 41.96 -11.74
N PRO A 219 -2.60 42.90 -12.62
CA PRO A 219 -3.18 44.25 -12.68
C PRO A 219 -4.71 44.25 -12.84
N VAL A 220 -5.42 44.91 -11.91
CA VAL A 220 -6.90 44.96 -11.88
C VAL A 220 -7.46 46.02 -12.81
N LYS A 221 -6.79 47.16 -12.95
CA LYS A 221 -7.10 48.17 -13.98
C LYS A 221 -5.80 48.72 -14.53
N TYR A 222 -5.68 48.75 -15.85
CA TYR A 222 -4.44 49.15 -16.50
C TYR A 222 -4.69 49.64 -17.92
N ARG A 223 -3.65 50.18 -18.55
CA ARG A 223 -3.61 50.54 -19.97
C ARG A 223 -2.22 50.30 -20.54
N VAL A 224 -2.15 50.04 -21.83
CA VAL A 224 -0.90 49.90 -22.58
C VAL A 224 -0.68 51.18 -23.39
N LEU A 225 0.47 51.82 -23.15
CA LEU A 225 0.95 53.04 -23.76
C LEU A 225 2.13 52.74 -24.69
N VAL A 226 2.21 53.44 -25.82
CA VAL A 226 3.32 53.33 -26.78
C VAL A 226 3.80 54.71 -27.21
N GLY A 227 5.12 54.89 -27.37
CA GLY A 227 5.67 56.16 -27.84
C GLY A 227 7.19 56.13 -28.02
N ASP A 228 7.76 57.26 -28.46
CA ASP A 228 9.20 57.39 -28.70
C ASP A 228 9.95 58.17 -27.59
N ALA A 229 9.22 58.69 -26.60
CA ALA A 229 9.77 59.39 -25.44
C ALA A 229 9.75 58.50 -24.19
N GLU A 230 10.86 58.50 -23.43
CA GLU A 230 11.08 57.64 -22.26
C GLU A 230 10.15 57.98 -21.08
N ASP A 231 9.78 59.25 -20.94
CA ASP A 231 8.85 59.75 -19.93
C ASP A 231 7.36 59.52 -20.29
N ALA A 232 7.10 58.85 -21.42
CA ALA A 232 5.79 58.68 -22.07
C ALA A 232 5.10 59.99 -22.48
N ALA A 233 5.85 61.10 -22.65
CA ALA A 233 5.29 62.34 -23.17
C ALA A 233 4.74 62.15 -24.60
N GLY A 234 3.44 62.39 -24.76
CA GLY A 234 2.74 62.20 -26.04
C GLY A 234 2.49 60.74 -26.43
N ALA A 235 2.67 59.78 -25.53
CA ALA A 235 2.40 58.37 -25.80
C ALA A 235 0.92 58.11 -26.16
N ALA A 236 0.70 57.24 -27.13
CA ALA A 236 -0.64 56.78 -27.55
C ALA A 236 -1.09 55.60 -26.68
N VAL A 237 -2.37 55.56 -26.32
CA VAL A 237 -2.98 54.39 -25.67
C VAL A 237 -3.40 53.39 -26.75
N VAL A 238 -2.89 52.16 -26.68
CA VAL A 238 -3.23 51.07 -27.63
C VAL A 238 -4.16 50.02 -27.02
N ALA A 239 -4.27 49.98 -25.69
CA ALA A 239 -5.30 49.22 -24.97
C ALA A 239 -5.65 49.96 -23.66
N ASP A 240 -6.94 50.15 -23.37
CA ASP A 240 -7.42 50.79 -22.14
C ASP A 240 -8.42 49.89 -21.41
N LEU A 241 -8.00 49.35 -20.27
CA LEU A 241 -8.77 48.42 -19.43
C LEU A 241 -9.11 49.10 -18.08
N THR A 242 -9.14 50.45 -18.03
CA THR A 242 -9.41 51.20 -16.79
C THR A 242 -10.90 51.36 -16.47
N ALA A 243 -11.78 51.17 -17.47
CA ALA A 243 -13.23 51.35 -17.32
C ALA A 243 -13.89 50.36 -16.35
N ALA A 244 -13.36 49.14 -16.22
CA ALA A 244 -13.89 48.10 -15.34
C ALA A 244 -12.74 47.24 -14.75
N PRO A 245 -12.88 46.70 -13.52
CA PRO A 245 -11.93 45.73 -12.98
C PRO A 245 -11.80 44.50 -13.89
N GLN A 246 -10.57 44.11 -14.18
CA GLN A 246 -10.25 42.85 -14.86
C GLN A 246 -10.22 41.71 -13.83
N PRO A 247 -10.78 40.53 -14.15
CA PRO A 247 -10.61 39.36 -13.30
C PRO A 247 -9.15 38.90 -13.33
N ASN A 248 -8.72 38.20 -12.27
CA ASN A 248 -7.48 37.45 -12.32
C ASN A 248 -7.61 36.36 -13.44
N PRO A 249 -6.73 36.35 -14.46
CA PRO A 249 -6.81 35.40 -15.57
C PRO A 249 -6.31 33.98 -15.23
N GLY A 250 -5.81 33.76 -14.02
CA GLY A 250 -5.12 32.53 -13.63
C GLY A 250 -3.78 32.41 -14.34
N GLU A 251 -3.57 31.32 -15.06
CA GLU A 251 -2.36 31.07 -15.87
C GLU A 251 -2.46 31.62 -17.30
N ASN A 252 -3.64 32.12 -17.70
CA ASN A 252 -3.90 32.48 -19.09
C ASN A 252 -3.25 33.82 -19.43
N ALA A 253 -2.37 33.82 -20.43
CA ALA A 253 -1.79 35.03 -20.99
C ALA A 253 -2.86 35.96 -21.58
N VAL A 254 -2.78 37.26 -21.28
CA VAL A 254 -3.74 38.26 -21.74
C VAL A 254 -3.14 39.08 -22.88
N THR A 255 -3.56 38.76 -24.12
CA THR A 255 -3.09 39.42 -25.35
C THR A 255 -3.99 40.57 -25.78
N HIS A 256 -3.43 41.77 -25.88
CA HIS A 256 -4.07 42.94 -26.47
C HIS A 256 -3.55 43.14 -27.89
N ARG A 257 -4.41 42.96 -28.90
CA ARG A 257 -4.08 43.22 -30.32
C ARG A 257 -4.67 44.55 -30.77
N PHE A 258 -3.92 45.30 -31.58
CA PHE A 258 -4.28 46.64 -32.05
C PHE A 258 -3.74 46.87 -33.48
N PRO A 259 -4.19 47.91 -34.22
CA PRO A 259 -3.62 48.24 -35.52
C PRO A 259 -2.10 48.46 -35.40
N PRO A 260 -1.26 47.97 -36.34
CA PRO A 260 0.19 48.03 -36.20
C PRO A 260 0.72 49.45 -35.98
N VAL A 261 1.52 49.62 -34.95
CA VAL A 261 2.19 50.88 -34.58
C VAL A 261 3.70 50.73 -34.75
N THR A 262 4.40 51.87 -34.84
CA THR A 262 5.86 51.94 -34.71
C THR A 262 6.18 52.85 -33.54
N ALA A 263 6.86 52.32 -32.53
CA ALA A 263 7.26 53.06 -31.32
C ALA A 263 8.51 52.43 -30.68
N ARG A 264 9.27 53.21 -29.90
CA ARG A 264 10.43 52.70 -29.15
C ARG A 264 10.07 52.11 -27.79
N TYR A 265 9.19 52.78 -27.04
CA TYR A 265 8.83 52.39 -25.68
C TYR A 265 7.42 51.81 -25.63
N VAL A 266 7.25 50.75 -24.84
CA VAL A 266 5.96 50.11 -24.55
C VAL A 266 5.79 50.04 -23.05
N ARG A 267 4.74 50.66 -22.52
CA ARG A 267 4.53 50.84 -21.08
C ARG A 267 3.17 50.34 -20.63
N LEU A 268 3.17 49.55 -19.57
CA LEU A 268 1.99 49.17 -18.81
C LEU A 268 1.80 50.17 -17.66
N ASP A 269 0.74 50.97 -17.74
CA ASP A 269 0.29 51.87 -16.68
C ASP A 269 -0.77 51.14 -15.83
N VAL A 270 -0.52 50.93 -14.53
CA VAL A 270 -1.46 50.25 -13.63
C VAL A 270 -2.18 51.28 -12.76
N ALA A 271 -3.49 51.40 -13.00
CA ALA A 271 -4.40 52.31 -12.31
C ALA A 271 -5.13 51.67 -11.12
N GLN A 272 -5.17 50.33 -11.06
CA GLN A 272 -5.60 49.60 -9.87
C GLN A 272 -4.78 48.31 -9.72
N LEU A 273 -4.15 48.16 -8.55
CA LEU A 273 -3.28 47.05 -8.18
C LEU A 273 -4.09 45.81 -7.76
N GLY A 274 -3.49 44.62 -7.91
CA GLY A 274 -4.03 43.36 -7.41
C GLY A 274 -3.77 43.20 -5.91
N GLU A 275 -4.70 42.58 -5.19
CA GLU A 275 -4.56 42.35 -3.75
C GLU A 275 -3.65 41.14 -3.47
N ARG A 276 -2.61 41.35 -2.66
CA ARG A 276 -1.69 40.33 -2.13
C ARG A 276 -2.32 39.54 -0.99
N ASN A 277 -2.87 40.29 -0.04
CA ASN A 277 -3.44 39.90 1.23
C ASN A 277 -4.36 41.06 1.65
N PRO A 278 -5.37 40.85 2.53
CA PRO A 278 -6.29 41.91 2.95
C PRO A 278 -5.60 43.24 3.30
N GLY A 279 -5.84 44.27 2.49
CA GLY A 279 -5.27 45.62 2.65
C GLY A 279 -3.84 45.83 2.16
N THR A 280 -3.26 44.88 1.41
CA THR A 280 -1.93 44.99 0.78
C THR A 280 -2.04 44.71 -0.72
N PHE A 281 -1.53 45.60 -1.56
CA PHE A 281 -1.72 45.58 -3.02
C PHE A 281 -0.41 45.78 -3.78
N ALA A 282 -0.32 45.21 -4.98
CA ALA A 282 0.82 45.38 -5.88
C ALA A 282 0.47 44.92 -7.32
N ALA A 283 1.41 44.99 -8.26
CA ALA A 283 1.27 44.47 -9.61
C ALA A 283 2.42 43.52 -9.95
N ALA A 284 2.10 42.29 -10.37
CA ALA A 284 3.07 41.28 -10.82
C ALA A 284 2.76 40.73 -12.22
N LEU A 285 3.81 40.34 -12.93
CA LEU A 285 3.78 39.61 -14.21
C LEU A 285 4.97 38.63 -14.26
N ALA A 286 4.81 37.51 -14.96
CA ALA A 286 5.93 36.65 -15.33
C ALA A 286 6.75 37.30 -16.46
N GLU A 287 6.09 37.70 -17.55
CA GLU A 287 6.73 38.24 -18.77
C GLU A 287 5.76 39.24 -19.44
N MET A 288 6.28 40.22 -20.19
CA MET A 288 5.51 41.10 -21.07
C MET A 288 6.06 41.05 -22.50
N ASP A 289 5.40 40.26 -23.35
CA ASP A 289 5.75 40.11 -24.76
C ASP A 289 5.20 41.30 -25.57
N VAL A 290 6.05 41.93 -26.39
CA VAL A 290 5.65 42.86 -27.46
C VAL A 290 5.83 42.13 -28.79
N LEU A 291 4.79 42.06 -29.62
CA LEU A 291 4.76 41.17 -30.79
C LEU A 291 4.51 41.90 -32.11
N ASP A 292 5.29 41.53 -33.13
CA ASP A 292 4.99 41.76 -34.54
C ASP A 292 4.44 40.45 -35.13
N GLY A 293 3.11 40.34 -35.25
CA GLY A 293 2.42 39.10 -35.60
C GLY A 293 2.57 38.05 -34.50
N ASP A 294 3.47 37.09 -34.75
CA ASP A 294 3.87 36.03 -33.80
C ASP A 294 5.34 36.18 -33.33
N LYS A 295 6.07 37.19 -33.82
CA LYS A 295 7.47 37.43 -33.47
C LYS A 295 7.57 38.38 -32.27
N ILE A 296 8.20 37.93 -31.20
CA ILE A 296 8.47 38.77 -30.03
C ILE A 296 9.66 39.70 -30.32
N VAL A 297 9.47 40.99 -30.08
CA VAL A 297 10.47 42.06 -30.24
C VAL A 297 10.96 42.62 -28.90
N SER A 298 10.29 42.29 -27.79
CA SER A 298 10.70 42.64 -26.42
C SER A 298 11.77 41.72 -25.82
N LEU A 299 12.07 40.57 -26.42
CA LEU A 299 12.98 39.58 -25.83
C LEU A 299 14.38 40.17 -25.58
N GLY A 300 14.84 40.07 -24.33
CA GLY A 300 16.10 40.58 -23.82
C GLY A 300 16.22 42.12 -23.77
N LYS A 301 15.10 42.85 -23.85
CA LYS A 301 15.10 44.32 -23.90
C LYS A 301 15.18 44.96 -22.51
N PRO A 302 15.84 46.12 -22.35
CA PRO A 302 15.86 46.83 -21.08
C PRO A 302 14.45 47.17 -20.58
N VAL A 303 14.25 47.01 -19.27
CA VAL A 303 13.01 47.32 -18.56
C VAL A 303 13.29 48.40 -17.52
N THR A 304 12.41 49.40 -17.45
CA THR A 304 12.37 50.39 -16.37
C THR A 304 10.99 50.37 -15.71
N ALA A 305 10.92 50.67 -14.43
CA ALA A 305 9.68 50.63 -13.67
C ALA A 305 9.58 51.81 -12.69
N LYS A 306 8.38 52.06 -12.18
CA LYS A 306 8.15 53.03 -11.10
C LYS A 306 8.89 52.64 -9.82
N ASP A 307 8.82 51.35 -9.50
CA ASP A 307 9.52 50.63 -8.43
C ASP A 307 9.54 49.13 -8.80
N SER A 308 10.36 48.33 -8.11
CA SER A 308 10.55 46.90 -8.37
C SER A 308 11.14 46.21 -7.14
N ILE A 309 10.72 44.98 -6.86
CA ILE A 309 11.45 44.09 -5.96
C ILE A 309 12.51 43.33 -6.75
N GLU A 310 13.76 43.44 -6.32
CA GLU A 310 14.93 42.79 -6.95
C GLU A 310 15.51 41.74 -5.99
N HIS A 311 14.74 40.69 -5.66
CA HIS A 311 15.03 39.66 -4.65
C HIS A 311 14.16 38.41 -4.86
N ASN A 312 14.59 37.21 -4.42
CA ASN A 312 13.91 35.92 -4.65
C ASN A 312 13.53 35.74 -6.13
N ASP A 313 14.52 35.84 -7.00
CA ASP A 313 14.41 35.79 -8.46
C ASP A 313 13.51 36.86 -9.12
N TRP A 314 12.71 37.63 -8.39
CA TRP A 314 12.04 38.82 -8.95
C TRP A 314 13.06 39.84 -9.48
N SER A 315 12.86 40.31 -10.70
CA SER A 315 13.65 41.40 -11.30
C SER A 315 12.92 42.05 -12.48
N THR A 316 13.11 43.36 -12.65
CA THR A 316 12.77 44.06 -13.90
C THR A 316 13.34 43.38 -15.15
N LYS A 317 14.54 42.77 -15.07
CA LYS A 317 15.17 42.07 -16.19
C LYS A 317 14.39 40.83 -16.65
N ASN A 318 13.65 40.22 -15.72
CA ASN A 318 12.97 38.95 -15.93
C ASN A 318 11.57 39.12 -16.55
N LEU A 319 11.11 40.37 -16.75
CA LEU A 319 9.88 40.67 -17.49
C LEU A 319 10.02 40.50 -19.01
N THR A 320 11.25 40.33 -19.50
CA THR A 320 11.58 40.23 -20.93
C THR A 320 12.59 39.13 -21.25
N ASP A 321 12.83 38.20 -20.32
CA ASP A 321 13.84 37.16 -20.50
C ASP A 321 13.34 35.97 -21.36
N GLY A 322 12.03 35.89 -21.56
CA GLY A 322 11.36 34.89 -22.37
C GLY A 322 10.82 33.69 -21.58
N ASP A 323 10.96 33.64 -20.24
CA ASP A 323 10.26 32.66 -19.43
C ASP A 323 8.91 33.19 -18.94
N ARG A 324 7.84 32.65 -19.55
CA ARG A 324 6.46 33.13 -19.39
C ARG A 324 5.74 32.55 -18.18
N THR A 325 6.41 31.69 -17.42
CA THR A 325 5.82 31.00 -16.26
C THR A 325 6.73 31.12 -15.06
N SER A 326 6.15 31.47 -13.91
CA SER A 326 6.83 31.52 -12.61
C SER A 326 6.73 30.20 -11.83
N ASP A 327 6.20 29.15 -12.47
CA ASP A 327 5.98 27.85 -11.85
C ASP A 327 7.28 27.14 -11.44
N LYS A 328 7.16 26.14 -10.57
CA LYS A 328 8.24 25.42 -9.88
C LYS A 328 9.07 24.55 -10.83
N ARG A 329 9.99 25.19 -11.57
CA ARG A 329 10.98 24.60 -12.50
C ARG A 329 10.36 23.92 -13.70
N ARG A 330 10.29 24.66 -14.81
CA ARG A 330 9.91 24.14 -16.13
C ARG A 330 10.83 22.99 -16.53
N GLY A 331 10.28 22.00 -17.23
CA GLY A 331 11.01 20.81 -17.66
C GLY A 331 10.76 19.56 -16.82
N TYR A 332 10.10 19.64 -15.66
CA TYR A 332 9.56 18.45 -14.99
C TYR A 332 8.15 18.06 -15.45
N ASP A 333 7.63 18.75 -16.48
CA ASP A 333 6.27 18.58 -17.01
C ASP A 333 5.96 17.10 -17.37
N PRO A 334 4.78 16.57 -17.00
CA PRO A 334 4.35 15.23 -17.41
C PRO A 334 4.32 15.11 -18.93
N LEU A 335 4.86 14.00 -19.44
CA LEU A 335 4.71 13.64 -20.84
C LEU A 335 3.45 12.77 -21.03
N PRO A 336 2.86 12.76 -22.24
CA PRO A 336 1.86 11.77 -22.62
C PRO A 336 2.42 10.35 -22.45
N ALA A 337 1.56 9.40 -22.06
CA ALA A 337 1.98 8.01 -21.86
C ALA A 337 2.50 7.39 -23.18
N PRO A 338 3.78 6.98 -23.27
CA PRO A 338 4.31 6.39 -24.49
C PRO A 338 3.58 5.12 -24.89
N MET A 339 3.17 5.03 -26.15
CA MET A 339 2.63 3.80 -26.74
C MET A 339 3.68 3.18 -27.66
N LEU A 340 4.06 1.92 -27.40
CA LEU A 340 5.08 1.19 -28.15
C LEU A 340 4.48 -0.06 -28.80
N ARG A 341 4.83 -0.36 -30.05
CA ARG A 341 4.35 -1.55 -30.78
C ARG A 341 5.45 -2.30 -31.55
N LYS A 342 5.27 -3.60 -31.74
CA LYS A 342 6.05 -4.44 -32.67
C LYS A 342 5.17 -5.50 -33.32
N ALA A 343 5.19 -5.54 -34.65
CA ALA A 343 4.64 -6.64 -35.44
C ALA A 343 5.68 -7.76 -35.58
N PHE A 344 5.23 -9.01 -35.57
CA PHE A 344 6.05 -10.18 -35.85
C PHE A 344 5.19 -11.32 -36.42
N SER A 345 5.82 -12.26 -37.13
CA SER A 345 5.12 -13.40 -37.73
C SER A 345 5.53 -14.72 -37.10
N THR A 346 4.56 -15.63 -36.99
CA THR A 346 4.76 -17.02 -36.57
C THR A 346 4.34 -17.98 -37.70
N THR A 347 5.02 -19.11 -37.83
CA THR A 347 4.72 -20.12 -38.87
C THR A 347 3.49 -20.98 -38.52
N ALA A 348 3.22 -21.14 -37.22
CA ALA A 348 2.06 -21.82 -36.65
C ALA A 348 1.63 -21.13 -35.35
N ALA A 349 0.43 -21.42 -34.85
CA ALA A 349 0.04 -21.02 -33.51
C ALA A 349 0.97 -21.71 -32.48
N PRO A 350 1.51 -20.97 -31.48
CA PRO A 350 2.46 -21.54 -30.53
C PRO A 350 1.79 -22.55 -29.60
N ALA A 351 2.50 -23.64 -29.28
CA ALA A 351 2.07 -24.62 -28.29
C ALA A 351 2.26 -24.11 -26.84
N ARG A 352 3.15 -23.14 -26.64
CA ARG A 352 3.30 -22.34 -25.41
C ARG A 352 3.93 -21.00 -25.77
N ALA A 353 3.45 -19.92 -25.18
CA ALA A 353 4.08 -18.59 -25.27
C ALA A 353 4.03 -17.88 -23.92
N ILE A 354 5.20 -17.50 -23.40
CA ILE A 354 5.33 -16.75 -22.13
C ILE A 354 6.00 -15.41 -22.44
N VAL A 355 5.42 -14.31 -21.96
CA VAL A 355 6.09 -13.00 -21.98
C VAL A 355 6.57 -12.64 -20.58
N TYR A 356 7.84 -12.27 -20.49
CA TYR A 356 8.49 -11.66 -19.33
C TYR A 356 8.62 -10.17 -19.59
N ALA A 357 8.15 -9.33 -18.66
CA ALA A 357 8.12 -7.89 -18.85
C ALA A 357 8.31 -7.10 -17.55
N THR A 358 8.89 -5.91 -17.68
CA THR A 358 9.04 -4.90 -16.63
C THR A 358 9.14 -3.51 -17.24
N ALA A 359 9.01 -2.48 -16.40
CA ALA A 359 9.25 -1.10 -16.79
C ALA A 359 10.09 -0.35 -15.73
N LEU A 360 10.86 0.62 -16.20
CA LEU A 360 11.19 1.80 -15.41
C LEU A 360 9.99 2.74 -15.59
N GLY A 361 9.17 2.87 -14.55
CA GLY A 361 7.81 3.42 -14.65
C GLY A 361 6.77 2.32 -14.50
N LEU A 362 5.61 2.45 -15.15
CA LEU A 362 4.55 1.45 -15.19
C LEU A 362 4.33 0.94 -16.61
N TYR A 363 3.65 -0.20 -16.77
CA TYR A 363 3.21 -0.68 -18.09
C TYR A 363 1.85 -1.39 -18.08
N GLU A 364 1.13 -1.29 -19.20
CA GLU A 364 0.09 -2.25 -19.63
C GLU A 364 0.53 -2.90 -20.95
N LEU A 365 0.48 -4.23 -21.03
CA LEU A 365 0.74 -4.97 -22.28
C LEU A 365 -0.56 -5.38 -22.99
N ARG A 366 -0.50 -5.39 -24.32
CA ARG A 366 -1.58 -5.85 -25.20
C ARG A 366 -1.02 -6.74 -26.32
N ILE A 367 -1.77 -7.76 -26.72
CA ILE A 367 -1.44 -8.64 -27.85
C ILE A 367 -2.70 -8.82 -28.70
N ASN A 368 -2.60 -8.56 -30.00
CA ASN A 368 -3.68 -8.76 -30.99
C ASN A 368 -5.05 -8.15 -30.58
N GLY A 369 -5.05 -6.96 -29.98
CA GLY A 369 -6.27 -6.31 -29.48
C GLY A 369 -6.66 -6.60 -28.04
N GLN A 370 -6.04 -7.58 -27.38
CA GLN A 370 -6.41 -8.05 -26.04
C GLN A 370 -5.37 -7.65 -24.98
N ARG A 371 -5.83 -7.30 -23.78
CA ARG A 371 -4.95 -7.01 -22.64
C ARG A 371 -4.24 -8.29 -22.18
N VAL A 372 -2.97 -8.19 -21.81
CA VAL A 372 -2.20 -9.27 -21.20
C VAL A 372 -2.36 -9.22 -19.68
N GLY A 373 -2.90 -10.29 -19.08
CA GLY A 373 -3.04 -10.43 -17.64
C GLY A 373 -4.02 -9.43 -16.98
N ASP A 374 -4.13 -9.52 -15.66
CA ASP A 374 -5.04 -8.73 -14.82
C ASP A 374 -4.31 -7.81 -13.82
N HIS A 375 -2.97 -7.80 -13.84
CA HIS A 375 -2.13 -6.96 -12.98
C HIS A 375 -2.35 -5.47 -13.31
N GLN A 376 -2.36 -4.63 -12.28
CA GLN A 376 -2.43 -3.16 -12.37
C GLN A 376 -1.13 -2.57 -11.84
N LEU A 377 -0.73 -1.38 -12.33
CA LEU A 377 0.44 -0.65 -11.84
C LEU A 377 1.74 -1.50 -11.81
N ALA A 378 1.89 -2.47 -12.73
CA ALA A 378 3.09 -3.28 -12.85
C ALA A 378 4.26 -2.42 -13.40
N PRO A 379 5.52 -2.60 -12.94
CA PRO A 379 6.01 -3.69 -12.08
C PRO A 379 5.97 -3.38 -10.58
N GLU A 380 5.17 -2.40 -10.17
CA GLU A 380 5.06 -1.88 -8.81
C GLU A 380 6.34 -1.16 -8.29
N TRP A 381 6.35 -0.76 -7.01
CA TRP A 381 7.42 0.07 -6.45
C TRP A 381 8.53 -0.76 -5.78
N THR A 382 9.76 -0.57 -6.24
CA THR A 382 11.00 -0.92 -5.54
C THR A 382 11.97 0.27 -5.64
N ASP A 383 13.08 0.25 -4.92
CA ASP A 383 14.18 1.18 -5.20
C ASP A 383 14.80 0.86 -6.57
N TYR A 384 14.43 1.61 -7.60
CA TYR A 384 14.89 1.41 -8.99
C TYR A 384 16.40 1.66 -9.19
N HIS A 385 17.14 2.16 -8.20
CA HIS A 385 18.61 2.19 -8.23
C HIS A 385 19.23 0.83 -7.83
N ARG A 386 18.47 -0.01 -7.11
CA ARG A 386 18.92 -1.27 -6.52
C ARG A 386 18.27 -2.49 -7.18
N ARG A 387 16.96 -2.45 -7.42
CA ARG A 387 16.17 -3.58 -7.92
C ARG A 387 14.95 -3.11 -8.72
N VAL A 388 14.61 -3.88 -9.75
CA VAL A 388 13.35 -3.74 -10.50
C VAL A 388 12.69 -5.12 -10.60
N GLN A 389 11.41 -5.21 -10.24
CA GLN A 389 10.66 -6.46 -10.38
C GLN A 389 10.28 -6.70 -11.85
N TYR A 390 10.14 -7.95 -12.27
CA TYR A 390 9.51 -8.31 -13.53
C TYR A 390 8.45 -9.39 -13.33
N GLN A 391 7.46 -9.39 -14.23
CA GLN A 391 6.33 -10.31 -14.22
C GLN A 391 6.44 -11.28 -15.40
N ALA A 392 5.76 -12.43 -15.29
CA ALA A 392 5.59 -13.38 -16.38
C ALA A 392 4.10 -13.61 -16.64
N TYR A 393 3.70 -13.72 -17.91
CA TYR A 393 2.33 -13.97 -18.33
C TYR A 393 2.26 -15.08 -19.37
N ASP A 394 1.33 -16.02 -19.23
CA ASP A 394 1.05 -17.03 -20.25
C ASP A 394 0.12 -16.41 -21.30
N VAL A 395 0.67 -16.16 -22.49
CA VAL A 395 0.01 -15.47 -23.61
C VAL A 395 -0.27 -16.40 -24.77
N THR A 396 -0.18 -17.72 -24.55
CA THR A 396 -0.37 -18.76 -25.56
C THR A 396 -1.69 -18.58 -26.33
N ALA A 397 -2.78 -18.28 -25.63
CA ALA A 397 -4.11 -18.12 -26.22
C ALA A 397 -4.34 -16.77 -26.95
N LEU A 398 -3.44 -15.79 -26.80
CA LEU A 398 -3.55 -14.48 -27.44
C LEU A 398 -2.90 -14.45 -28.84
N LEU A 399 -2.13 -15.49 -29.17
CA LEU A 399 -1.29 -15.57 -30.36
C LEU A 399 -1.86 -16.54 -31.38
N ARG A 400 -1.60 -16.25 -32.66
CA ARG A 400 -2.13 -16.99 -33.81
C ARG A 400 -1.01 -17.26 -34.82
N GLN A 401 -1.30 -18.11 -35.81
CA GLN A 401 -0.46 -18.26 -37.00
C GLN A 401 -0.45 -16.97 -37.83
N GLY A 402 0.67 -16.64 -38.46
CA GLY A 402 0.83 -15.44 -39.29
C GLY A 402 1.21 -14.21 -38.48
N GLU A 403 0.75 -13.02 -38.91
CA GLU A 403 1.07 -11.76 -38.25
C GLU A 403 0.38 -11.64 -36.88
N ASN A 404 1.17 -11.26 -35.89
CA ASN A 404 0.82 -10.91 -34.53
C ASN A 404 1.39 -9.52 -34.21
N VAL A 405 0.70 -8.76 -33.36
CA VAL A 405 1.22 -7.50 -32.81
C VAL A 405 1.23 -7.60 -31.29
N ILE A 406 2.37 -7.19 -30.71
CA ILE A 406 2.50 -6.89 -29.28
C ILE A 406 2.63 -5.37 -29.12
N GLY A 407 1.93 -4.84 -28.13
CA GLY A 407 1.92 -3.43 -27.76
C GLY A 407 2.11 -3.24 -26.27
N ALA A 408 2.66 -2.09 -25.89
CA ALA A 408 2.80 -1.63 -24.52
C ALA A 408 2.39 -0.17 -24.43
N THR A 409 1.69 0.22 -23.37
CA THR A 409 1.58 1.63 -22.95
C THR A 409 2.38 1.79 -21.67
N LEU A 410 3.20 2.84 -21.56
CA LEU A 410 4.02 3.11 -20.38
C LEU A 410 3.46 4.28 -19.56
N GLY A 411 3.44 4.12 -18.24
CA GLY A 411 3.10 5.18 -17.28
C GLY A 411 4.33 5.66 -16.51
N ASP A 412 4.22 6.82 -15.88
CA ASP A 412 5.31 7.46 -15.16
C ASP A 412 5.59 6.75 -13.81
N GLY A 413 4.52 6.45 -13.06
CA GLY A 413 4.58 5.75 -11.78
C GLY A 413 5.54 6.37 -10.76
N TRP A 414 6.04 5.54 -9.85
CA TRP A 414 7.07 5.97 -8.89
C TRP A 414 8.42 6.29 -9.54
N TYR A 415 8.69 5.90 -10.78
CA TYR A 415 10.00 6.14 -11.42
C TYR A 415 10.14 7.57 -11.95
N ALA A 416 9.15 8.01 -12.74
CA ALA A 416 9.14 9.31 -13.43
C ALA A 416 8.10 10.31 -12.90
N GLY A 417 7.13 9.85 -12.10
CA GLY A 417 6.11 10.68 -11.46
C GLY A 417 6.55 11.26 -10.12
N GLU A 418 5.59 11.84 -9.40
CA GLU A 418 5.78 12.38 -8.06
C GLU A 418 5.92 11.26 -7.01
N ILE A 419 6.73 11.52 -5.97
CA ILE A 419 6.79 10.68 -4.75
C ILE A 419 6.65 11.59 -3.52
N GLY A 420 5.42 12.06 -3.27
CA GLY A 420 4.95 12.75 -2.06
C GLY A 420 5.98 13.61 -1.32
N LEU A 421 6.75 12.99 -0.42
CA LEU A 421 7.77 13.66 0.39
C LEU A 421 8.91 14.34 -0.42
N THR A 422 9.02 14.15 -1.75
CA THR A 422 10.03 14.79 -2.62
C THR A 422 9.92 16.31 -2.62
N GLY A 423 8.69 16.84 -2.62
CA GLY A 423 8.44 18.28 -2.50
C GLY A 423 8.88 18.89 -1.16
N LEU A 424 9.02 18.06 -0.11
CA LEU A 424 9.38 18.50 1.25
C LEU A 424 10.89 18.42 1.53
N VAL A 425 11.69 17.78 0.66
CA VAL A 425 13.14 17.69 0.84
C VAL A 425 13.85 18.85 0.12
N PRO A 426 14.53 19.77 0.83
CA PRO A 426 15.17 20.92 0.20
C PRO A 426 16.20 20.50 -0.87
N GLY A 427 15.98 20.98 -2.09
CA GLY A 427 16.83 20.72 -3.26
C GLY A 427 16.41 19.54 -4.15
N GLY A 428 15.44 18.72 -3.75
CA GLY A 428 14.91 17.64 -4.58
C GLY A 428 14.21 18.14 -5.86
N PRO A 429 14.06 17.30 -6.89
CA PRO A 429 13.08 17.53 -7.96
C PRO A 429 11.66 17.20 -7.45
N PRO A 430 10.60 17.86 -7.94
CA PRO A 430 9.23 17.54 -7.52
C PRO A 430 8.84 16.11 -7.90
N ARG A 431 9.27 15.67 -9.10
CA ARG A 431 9.03 14.34 -9.67
C ARG A 431 10.26 13.80 -10.41
N ALA A 432 10.19 12.57 -10.89
CA ALA A 432 11.26 11.90 -11.64
C ALA A 432 12.58 11.72 -10.85
N ILE A 433 12.47 11.33 -9.58
CA ILE A 433 13.64 11.11 -8.70
C ILE A 433 14.53 9.95 -9.15
N TYR A 434 13.97 8.88 -9.72
CA TYR A 434 14.75 7.77 -10.28
C TYR A 434 15.15 7.99 -11.74
N GLY A 435 14.29 8.63 -12.54
CA GLY A 435 14.61 9.06 -13.90
C GLY A 435 13.42 9.65 -14.65
N ARG A 436 13.69 10.42 -15.71
CA ARG A 436 12.69 11.31 -16.36
C ARG A 436 11.81 10.66 -17.43
N LEU A 437 12.22 9.52 -18.01
CA LEU A 437 11.52 8.90 -19.13
C LEU A 437 11.25 7.43 -18.84
N PRO A 438 9.99 6.97 -18.89
CA PRO A 438 9.69 5.55 -18.80
C PRO A 438 10.40 4.70 -19.86
N ALA A 439 10.63 3.43 -19.54
CA ALA A 439 11.23 2.45 -20.44
C ALA A 439 10.71 1.03 -20.19
N LEU A 440 10.48 0.28 -21.26
CA LEU A 440 10.08 -1.13 -21.28
C LEU A 440 11.30 -2.04 -21.41
N LEU A 441 11.32 -3.15 -20.67
CA LEU A 441 12.13 -4.33 -21.01
C LEU A 441 11.20 -5.54 -21.16
N LEU A 442 11.31 -6.25 -22.29
CA LEU A 442 10.39 -7.33 -22.64
C LEU A 442 11.08 -8.47 -23.38
N LYS A 443 10.73 -9.71 -23.01
CA LYS A 443 11.11 -10.93 -23.70
C LYS A 443 9.92 -11.89 -23.80
N LEU A 444 9.42 -12.11 -25.02
CA LEU A 444 8.40 -13.09 -25.37
C LEU A 444 9.07 -14.35 -25.93
N GLU A 445 8.85 -15.49 -25.28
CA GLU A 445 9.38 -16.80 -25.63
C GLU A 445 8.26 -17.70 -26.15
N LEU A 446 8.37 -18.10 -27.41
CA LEU A 446 7.43 -18.97 -28.12
C LEU A 446 8.04 -20.37 -28.31
N ARG A 447 7.23 -21.41 -28.07
CA ARG A 447 7.51 -22.79 -28.49
C ARG A 447 6.45 -23.23 -29.48
N HIS A 448 6.87 -23.65 -30.67
CA HIS A 448 5.99 -24.12 -31.73
C HIS A 448 5.65 -25.62 -31.55
N PRO A 449 4.60 -26.14 -32.22
CA PRO A 449 4.19 -27.55 -32.12
C PRO A 449 5.27 -28.55 -32.56
N ASP A 450 6.17 -28.16 -33.46
CA ASP A 450 7.33 -28.96 -33.91
C ASP A 450 8.50 -28.99 -32.89
N GLY A 451 8.37 -28.26 -31.79
CA GLY A 451 9.39 -28.13 -30.75
C GLY A 451 10.41 -27.00 -30.98
N SER A 452 10.38 -26.32 -32.13
CA SER A 452 11.21 -25.14 -32.40
C SER A 452 10.84 -23.96 -31.49
N ARG A 453 11.75 -23.00 -31.37
CA ARG A 453 11.58 -21.80 -30.52
C ARG A 453 11.76 -20.52 -31.33
N GLN A 454 11.03 -19.49 -30.92
CA GLN A 454 11.17 -18.13 -31.43
C GLN A 454 11.13 -17.16 -30.25
N THR A 455 12.02 -16.17 -30.24
CA THR A 455 12.09 -15.15 -29.20
C THR A 455 11.83 -13.78 -29.81
N ILE A 456 10.92 -13.01 -29.22
CA ILE A 456 10.64 -11.62 -29.60
C ILE A 456 11.03 -10.73 -28.41
N VAL A 457 11.87 -9.73 -28.65
CA VAL A 457 12.44 -8.88 -27.59
C VAL A 457 12.11 -7.40 -27.79
N SER A 458 12.21 -6.62 -26.71
CA SER A 458 12.34 -5.16 -26.75
C SER A 458 13.68 -4.76 -27.37
N ASP A 459 13.65 -3.97 -28.43
CA ASP A 459 14.83 -3.53 -29.21
C ASP A 459 14.46 -2.31 -30.09
N ALA A 460 15.45 -1.75 -30.80
CA ALA A 460 15.25 -0.61 -31.70
C ALA A 460 14.31 -0.85 -32.91
N SER A 461 13.78 -2.06 -33.12
CA SER A 461 12.80 -2.34 -34.19
C SER A 461 11.35 -2.15 -33.75
N TRP A 462 11.10 -1.90 -32.45
CA TRP A 462 9.82 -1.38 -31.99
C TRP A 462 9.60 0.04 -32.52
N LYS A 463 8.32 0.43 -32.67
CA LYS A 463 7.93 1.82 -32.88
C LYS A 463 7.28 2.41 -31.64
N THR A 464 7.33 3.72 -31.49
CA THR A 464 6.79 4.51 -30.38
C THR A 464 5.96 5.70 -30.89
N THR A 465 5.03 6.17 -30.06
CA THR A 465 4.35 7.47 -30.24
C THR A 465 3.94 8.08 -28.90
N LEU A 466 3.97 9.41 -28.82
CA LEU A 466 3.34 10.22 -27.76
C LEU A 466 1.97 10.77 -28.17
N ASP A 467 1.46 10.43 -29.36
CA ASP A 467 0.13 10.83 -29.84
C ASP A 467 -0.98 9.86 -29.41
N GLY A 468 -0.87 9.34 -28.19
CA GLY A 468 -1.87 8.48 -27.56
C GLY A 468 -2.93 9.26 -26.78
N PRO A 469 -3.98 8.58 -26.26
CA PRO A 469 -5.06 9.24 -25.55
C PRO A 469 -4.67 9.69 -24.13
N ILE A 470 -3.81 8.97 -23.42
CA ILE A 470 -3.36 9.38 -22.06
C ILE A 470 -2.35 10.54 -22.20
N ARG A 471 -2.77 11.74 -21.81
CA ARG A 471 -2.05 13.01 -21.99
C ARG A 471 -1.20 13.42 -20.79
N THR A 472 -1.67 13.09 -19.59
CA THR A 472 -0.91 13.16 -18.34
C THR A 472 -1.27 11.95 -17.49
N ASN A 473 -0.33 11.46 -16.70
CA ASN A 473 -0.57 10.40 -15.73
C ASN A 473 0.38 10.59 -14.55
N ASP A 474 -0.16 10.56 -13.33
CA ASP A 474 0.64 10.55 -12.10
C ASP A 474 -0.13 9.81 -11.00
N LEU A 475 0.58 9.17 -10.08
CA LEU A 475 -0.02 8.43 -8.97
C LEU A 475 -0.73 9.36 -7.97
N MET A 476 -0.23 10.58 -7.78
CA MET A 476 -0.76 11.58 -6.85
C MET A 476 -1.85 12.44 -7.49
N ASP A 477 -1.61 12.94 -8.71
CA ASP A 477 -2.47 13.96 -9.34
C ASP A 477 -3.63 13.41 -10.16
N GLY A 478 -3.53 12.19 -10.70
CA GLY A 478 -4.55 11.59 -11.58
C GLY A 478 -4.15 11.46 -13.05
N GLU A 479 -5.13 11.11 -13.87
CA GLU A 479 -4.95 10.84 -15.31
C GLU A 479 -5.81 11.76 -16.19
N THR A 480 -5.20 12.40 -17.20
CA THR A 480 -5.94 13.11 -18.25
C THR A 480 -5.96 12.26 -19.52
N TYR A 481 -7.15 11.92 -20.00
CA TYR A 481 -7.39 11.07 -21.18
C TYR A 481 -8.19 11.82 -22.24
N ASP A 482 -7.63 11.96 -23.45
CA ASP A 482 -8.28 12.54 -24.62
C ASP A 482 -8.72 11.43 -25.59
N ALA A 483 -9.99 11.05 -25.55
CA ALA A 483 -10.52 9.95 -26.35
C ALA A 483 -10.50 10.25 -27.86
N ARG A 484 -10.37 11.52 -28.26
CA ARG A 484 -10.20 11.94 -29.66
C ARG A 484 -8.83 11.55 -30.23
N ARG A 485 -7.87 11.18 -29.36
CA ARG A 485 -6.52 10.68 -29.69
C ARG A 485 -6.39 9.17 -29.46
N GLU A 486 -7.50 8.45 -29.34
CA GLU A 486 -7.44 6.99 -29.47
C GLU A 486 -6.94 6.60 -30.87
N LEU A 487 -6.16 5.52 -30.94
CA LEU A 487 -5.64 4.96 -32.19
C LEU A 487 -6.25 3.56 -32.42
N PRO A 488 -7.48 3.43 -32.95
CA PRO A 488 -8.18 2.15 -33.01
C PRO A 488 -7.39 1.07 -33.76
N GLY A 489 -7.11 -0.03 -33.06
CA GLY A 489 -6.40 -1.18 -33.63
C GLY A 489 -4.87 -1.05 -33.68
N TRP A 490 -4.26 -0.05 -33.03
CA TRP A 490 -2.80 0.08 -32.92
C TRP A 490 -2.10 -1.21 -32.45
N ASP A 491 -2.76 -1.96 -31.58
CA ASP A 491 -2.36 -3.24 -30.97
C ASP A 491 -2.77 -4.47 -31.81
N LYS A 492 -3.14 -4.28 -33.08
CA LYS A 492 -3.56 -5.34 -34.00
C LYS A 492 -2.71 -5.36 -35.29
N PRO A 493 -2.56 -6.55 -35.90
CA PRO A 493 -2.12 -6.73 -37.28
C PRO A 493 -2.86 -5.84 -38.28
N GLY A 494 -2.15 -5.33 -39.30
CA GLY A 494 -2.71 -4.47 -40.35
C GLY A 494 -2.96 -2.99 -40.00
N PHE A 495 -2.53 -2.50 -38.84
CA PHE A 495 -2.57 -1.07 -38.50
C PHE A 495 -1.42 -0.29 -39.17
N ASP A 496 -1.73 0.89 -39.72
CA ASP A 496 -0.76 1.80 -40.32
C ASP A 496 -0.01 2.61 -39.24
N ASP A 497 1.26 2.25 -39.03
CA ASP A 497 2.17 2.92 -38.10
C ASP A 497 3.27 3.72 -38.83
N ALA A 498 3.02 4.18 -40.07
CA ALA A 498 3.97 5.01 -40.82
C ALA A 498 4.32 6.32 -40.12
N ALA A 499 3.40 6.89 -39.34
CA ALA A 499 3.61 8.09 -38.54
C ALA A 499 4.33 7.85 -37.20
N TRP A 500 4.53 6.59 -36.78
CA TRP A 500 5.22 6.26 -35.54
C TRP A 500 6.74 6.23 -35.76
N THR A 501 7.52 6.70 -34.77
CA THR A 501 8.98 6.72 -34.85
C THR A 501 9.59 5.43 -34.29
N PRO A 502 10.83 5.06 -34.64
CA PRO A 502 11.52 3.96 -33.97
C PRO A 502 11.72 4.24 -32.47
N ALA A 503 11.54 3.22 -31.63
CA ALA A 503 11.76 3.33 -30.19
C ALA A 503 13.24 3.52 -29.87
N GLN A 504 13.54 4.37 -28.88
CA GLN A 504 14.91 4.66 -28.47
C GLN A 504 15.40 3.62 -27.47
N VAL A 505 16.51 2.95 -27.78
CA VAL A 505 17.23 2.11 -26.82
C VAL A 505 17.87 2.98 -25.74
N ARG A 506 17.61 2.66 -24.48
CA ARG A 506 18.20 3.29 -23.29
C ARG A 506 19.32 2.42 -22.70
N PRO A 507 20.29 3.02 -21.98
CA PRO A 507 21.21 2.26 -21.13
C PRO A 507 20.44 1.41 -20.12
N ALA A 508 20.93 0.20 -19.84
CA ALA A 508 20.39 -0.61 -18.75
C ALA A 508 20.69 0.06 -17.39
N PRO A 509 19.75 0.03 -16.42
CA PRO A 509 20.03 0.46 -15.06
C PRO A 509 20.99 -0.53 -14.40
N SER A 510 21.72 -0.08 -13.37
CA SER A 510 22.54 -0.96 -12.52
C SER A 510 21.73 -1.86 -11.58
N ALA A 511 20.41 -1.69 -11.55
CA ALA A 511 19.50 -2.39 -10.67
C ALA A 511 19.30 -3.86 -11.08
N ALA A 512 19.24 -4.75 -10.09
CA ALA A 512 18.99 -6.17 -10.31
C ALA A 512 17.55 -6.43 -10.79
N LEU A 513 17.39 -7.29 -11.79
CA LEU A 513 16.09 -7.77 -12.23
C LEU A 513 15.69 -9.01 -11.42
N VAL A 514 14.54 -8.95 -10.73
CA VAL A 514 14.01 -10.08 -9.93
C VAL A 514 12.60 -10.46 -10.33
N ALA A 515 12.22 -11.72 -10.12
CA ALA A 515 10.82 -12.12 -10.21
C ALA A 515 10.02 -11.42 -9.10
N GLN A 516 8.83 -10.94 -9.42
CA GLN A 516 7.89 -10.47 -8.40
C GLN A 516 7.46 -11.65 -7.49
N PRO A 517 7.72 -11.63 -6.17
CA PRO A 517 7.50 -12.79 -5.30
C PRO A 517 6.16 -12.74 -4.53
N ASN A 518 5.38 -11.66 -4.67
CA ASN A 518 4.08 -11.44 -4.02
C ASN A 518 2.90 -11.54 -4.99
N GLU A 519 1.69 -11.65 -4.45
CA GLU A 519 0.47 -11.43 -5.23
C GLU A 519 0.44 -9.98 -5.74
N PRO A 520 0.24 -9.78 -7.06
CA PRO A 520 0.32 -8.47 -7.69
C PRO A 520 -0.87 -7.58 -7.32
N ILE A 521 -0.73 -6.27 -7.54
CA ILE A 521 -1.86 -5.35 -7.49
C ILE A 521 -2.89 -5.76 -8.56
N ARG A 522 -4.14 -5.98 -8.14
CA ARG A 522 -5.28 -6.31 -9.01
C ARG A 522 -6.49 -5.47 -8.62
N ILE A 523 -7.44 -5.32 -9.54
CA ILE A 523 -8.79 -4.90 -9.17
C ILE A 523 -9.46 -6.08 -8.44
N THR A 524 -9.69 -5.95 -7.14
CA THR A 524 -10.19 -7.06 -6.30
C THR A 524 -11.71 -7.04 -6.13
N ARG A 525 -12.37 -5.91 -6.39
CA ARG A 525 -13.84 -5.77 -6.41
C ARG A 525 -14.30 -4.47 -7.08
N ASP A 526 -15.49 -4.51 -7.65
CA ASP A 526 -16.22 -3.33 -8.11
C ASP A 526 -17.14 -2.83 -6.97
N ARG A 527 -17.33 -1.51 -6.85
CA ARG A 527 -18.25 -0.90 -5.89
C ARG A 527 -19.06 0.23 -6.52
N ALA A 528 -20.37 0.04 -6.64
CA ALA A 528 -21.31 1.05 -7.11
C ALA A 528 -21.54 2.16 -6.06
N ALA A 529 -21.99 3.32 -6.51
CA ALA A 529 -22.40 4.40 -5.61
C ALA A 529 -23.65 4.03 -4.78
N ALA A 530 -23.57 4.25 -3.47
CA ALA A 530 -24.67 4.11 -2.55
C ALA A 530 -25.73 5.20 -2.81
N SER A 531 -25.28 6.46 -2.93
CA SER A 531 -26.12 7.64 -3.18
C SER A 531 -25.42 8.65 -4.09
N LEU A 532 -26.19 9.64 -4.54
CA LEU A 532 -25.81 10.72 -5.45
C LEU A 532 -26.48 12.02 -4.97
N ALA A 533 -25.75 13.13 -4.98
CA ALA A 533 -26.24 14.47 -4.65
C ALA A 533 -25.75 15.51 -5.67
N GLU A 534 -26.41 16.67 -5.71
CA GLU A 534 -25.99 17.83 -6.52
C GLU A 534 -25.84 19.04 -5.58
N PRO A 535 -24.72 19.18 -4.85
CA PRO A 535 -24.52 20.29 -3.90
C PRO A 535 -24.39 21.67 -4.58
N LYS A 536 -24.04 21.70 -5.88
CA LYS A 536 -24.01 22.91 -6.71
C LYS A 536 -24.52 22.55 -8.12
N PRO A 537 -25.21 23.46 -8.84
CA PRO A 537 -25.73 23.17 -10.17
C PRO A 537 -24.64 22.64 -11.13
N GLY A 538 -24.87 21.47 -11.72
CA GLY A 538 -23.92 20.80 -12.63
C GLY A 538 -22.70 20.15 -11.96
N VAL A 539 -22.67 20.07 -10.63
CA VAL A 539 -21.60 19.43 -9.84
C VAL A 539 -22.22 18.33 -8.99
N TYR A 540 -21.87 17.08 -9.30
CA TYR A 540 -22.52 15.91 -8.71
C TYR A 540 -21.57 15.16 -7.79
N VAL A 541 -22.00 14.81 -6.58
CA VAL A 541 -21.21 14.04 -5.61
C VAL A 541 -21.79 12.65 -5.44
N PHE A 542 -21.01 11.63 -5.81
CA PHE A 542 -21.31 10.22 -5.62
C PHE A 542 -20.71 9.77 -4.28
N ASP A 543 -21.49 9.14 -3.40
CA ASP A 543 -21.00 8.48 -2.17
C ASP A 543 -20.96 6.97 -2.39
N LEU A 544 -19.78 6.36 -2.26
CA LEU A 544 -19.57 4.91 -2.37
C LEU A 544 -19.97 4.15 -1.09
N GLY A 545 -20.23 4.86 0.00
CA GLY A 545 -20.55 4.32 1.33
C GLY A 545 -19.36 3.62 2.01
N GLN A 546 -18.14 3.84 1.51
CA GLN A 546 -16.89 3.26 1.99
C GLN A 546 -15.71 4.08 1.47
N ASN A 547 -14.79 4.46 2.35
CA ASN A 547 -13.48 4.99 1.99
C ASN A 547 -12.61 3.82 1.51
N LEU A 548 -12.13 3.88 0.28
CA LEU A 548 -11.50 2.79 -0.46
C LEU A 548 -10.40 3.34 -1.37
N VAL A 549 -9.69 2.45 -2.06
CA VAL A 549 -8.58 2.84 -2.92
C VAL A 549 -8.70 2.22 -4.31
N GLY A 550 -8.42 3.03 -5.33
CA GLY A 550 -8.43 2.64 -6.73
C GLY A 550 -8.83 3.81 -7.63
N TRP A 551 -9.72 3.59 -8.59
CA TRP A 551 -10.20 4.64 -9.50
C TRP A 551 -11.66 4.42 -9.89
N CYS A 552 -12.25 5.37 -10.62
CA CYS A 552 -13.62 5.25 -11.11
C CYS A 552 -13.69 4.70 -12.54
N ARG A 553 -14.66 3.82 -12.79
CA ARG A 553 -15.26 3.64 -14.13
C ARG A 553 -16.42 4.61 -14.26
N LEU A 554 -16.40 5.43 -15.30
CA LEU A 554 -17.51 6.29 -15.70
C LEU A 554 -18.07 5.83 -17.05
N ARG A 555 -19.40 5.80 -17.18
CA ARG A 555 -20.10 5.69 -18.48
C ARG A 555 -20.76 7.03 -18.81
N VAL A 556 -20.50 7.55 -20.00
CA VAL A 556 -20.94 8.90 -20.40
C VAL A 556 -21.22 8.97 -21.90
N THR A 557 -22.18 9.81 -22.29
CA THR A 557 -22.48 10.17 -23.69
C THR A 557 -22.52 11.69 -23.77
N GLY A 558 -21.93 12.28 -24.80
CA GLY A 558 -21.84 13.73 -24.97
C GLY A 558 -21.19 14.14 -26.29
N ASP A 559 -20.97 15.43 -26.46
CA ASP A 559 -20.37 15.99 -27.68
C ASP A 559 -18.84 15.81 -27.71
N PRO A 560 -18.22 15.66 -28.89
CA PRO A 560 -16.76 15.57 -29.01
C PRO A 560 -16.07 16.80 -28.41
N GLY A 561 -15.08 16.57 -27.54
CA GLY A 561 -14.34 17.63 -26.86
C GLY A 561 -14.98 18.14 -25.55
N THR A 562 -16.14 17.61 -25.13
CA THR A 562 -16.63 17.82 -23.76
C THR A 562 -15.65 17.18 -22.76
N THR A 563 -15.24 17.93 -21.73
CA THR A 563 -14.36 17.45 -20.66
C THR A 563 -15.17 17.15 -19.40
N VAL A 564 -15.19 15.89 -18.99
CA VAL A 564 -15.70 15.47 -17.67
C VAL A 564 -14.52 15.39 -16.70
N THR A 565 -14.68 15.97 -15.51
CA THR A 565 -13.66 15.96 -14.45
C THR A 565 -14.18 15.19 -13.25
N LEU A 566 -13.36 14.27 -12.71
CA LEU A 566 -13.64 13.47 -11.52
C LEU A 566 -12.62 13.83 -10.43
N ARG A 567 -13.08 14.42 -9.31
CA ARG A 567 -12.23 14.74 -8.15
C ARG A 567 -12.58 13.81 -6.98
N HIS A 568 -11.58 13.28 -6.31
CA HIS A 568 -11.74 12.24 -5.30
C HIS A 568 -11.49 12.77 -3.88
N ALA A 569 -12.27 12.34 -2.89
CA ALA A 569 -12.14 12.77 -1.50
C ALA A 569 -12.58 11.73 -0.47
N GLU A 570 -11.98 11.74 0.72
CA GLU A 570 -12.35 10.85 1.83
C GLU A 570 -13.60 11.30 2.59
N VAL A 571 -13.82 12.62 2.69
CA VAL A 571 -14.85 13.26 3.53
C VAL A 571 -15.50 14.46 2.82
N LEU A 572 -16.64 14.93 3.35
CA LEU A 572 -17.41 16.05 2.83
C LEU A 572 -17.37 17.27 3.77
N ASN A 573 -17.49 18.45 3.20
CA ASN A 573 -17.84 19.68 3.91
C ASN A 573 -19.29 19.64 4.42
N PRO A 574 -19.67 20.49 5.40
CA PRO A 574 -21.05 20.59 5.89
C PRO A 574 -22.10 20.98 4.83
N ASP A 575 -21.70 21.57 3.70
CA ASP A 575 -22.57 21.92 2.56
C ASP A 575 -22.77 20.76 1.56
N GLY A 576 -22.17 19.59 1.81
CA GLY A 576 -22.22 18.42 0.93
C GLY A 576 -21.22 18.43 -0.22
N THR A 577 -20.38 19.46 -0.36
CA THR A 577 -19.24 19.44 -1.30
C THR A 577 -18.08 18.60 -0.78
N ILE A 578 -17.20 18.13 -1.67
CA ILE A 578 -16.02 17.36 -1.26
C ILE A 578 -15.00 18.23 -0.50
N TYR A 579 -14.36 17.65 0.53
CA TYR A 579 -13.25 18.26 1.24
C TYR A 579 -11.94 17.64 0.77
N THR A 580 -11.06 18.46 0.18
CA THR A 580 -9.79 18.03 -0.41
C THR A 580 -8.56 18.66 0.24
N ALA A 581 -8.71 19.48 1.28
CA ALA A 581 -7.58 20.21 1.85
C ALA A 581 -6.54 19.27 2.51
N ASN A 582 -6.97 18.13 3.06
CA ASN A 582 -6.07 17.12 3.64
C ASN A 582 -5.31 16.29 2.60
N LEU A 583 -5.57 16.48 1.30
CA LEU A 583 -4.81 15.87 0.21
C LEU A 583 -3.48 16.60 -0.05
N ARG A 584 -3.35 17.82 0.49
CA ARG A 584 -2.17 18.70 0.41
C ARG A 584 -1.81 18.99 -1.06
N GLY A 585 -0.66 18.54 -1.56
CA GLY A 585 -0.24 18.71 -2.94
C GLY A 585 -0.94 17.81 -3.95
N ALA A 586 -1.44 16.63 -3.53
CA ALA A 586 -1.98 15.63 -4.47
C ALA A 586 -3.37 16.04 -5.00
N ALA A 587 -3.47 16.28 -6.31
CA ALA A 587 -4.72 16.75 -6.92
C ALA A 587 -5.84 15.70 -7.00
N GLN A 588 -5.51 14.39 -7.03
CA GLN A 588 -6.45 13.26 -7.19
C GLN A 588 -7.61 13.51 -8.16
N THR A 589 -7.29 14.04 -9.35
CA THR A 589 -8.25 14.55 -10.33
C THR A 589 -8.05 13.90 -11.70
N ASP A 590 -8.99 13.04 -12.10
CA ASP A 590 -9.02 12.46 -13.43
C ASP A 590 -9.84 13.34 -14.39
N ARG A 591 -9.44 13.41 -15.66
CA ARG A 591 -10.10 14.21 -16.70
C ARG A 591 -10.30 13.38 -17.96
N TYR A 592 -11.55 13.29 -18.44
CA TYR A 592 -11.90 12.57 -19.66
C TYR A 592 -12.47 13.52 -20.70
N ILE A 593 -11.82 13.60 -21.87
CA ILE A 593 -12.29 14.41 -23.00
C ILE A 593 -12.92 13.48 -24.03
N LEU A 594 -14.23 13.65 -24.26
CA LEU A 594 -15.05 12.75 -25.08
C LEU A 594 -14.66 12.81 -26.57
N LYS A 595 -14.82 11.68 -27.27
CA LYS A 595 -14.78 11.63 -28.75
C LYS A 595 -16.16 11.75 -29.40
N GLY A 596 -17.21 11.56 -28.62
CA GLY A 596 -18.61 11.72 -28.98
C GLY A 596 -19.21 10.55 -29.77
N GLY A 597 -20.55 10.56 -29.88
CA GLY A 597 -21.33 9.56 -30.61
C GLY A 597 -22.06 8.58 -29.68
N ALA A 598 -21.49 7.39 -29.48
CA ALA A 598 -22.09 6.34 -28.63
C ALA A 598 -21.75 6.53 -27.14
N GLU A 599 -22.31 5.69 -26.25
CA GLU A 599 -21.90 5.65 -24.84
C GLU A 599 -20.42 5.24 -24.73
N GLU A 600 -19.62 6.14 -24.16
CA GLU A 600 -18.20 5.97 -23.90
C GLU A 600 -17.98 5.41 -22.48
N THR A 601 -16.90 4.67 -22.28
CA THR A 601 -16.50 4.15 -20.95
C THR A 601 -15.06 4.58 -20.65
N PHE A 602 -14.90 5.38 -19.60
CA PHE A 602 -13.61 5.81 -19.08
C PHE A 602 -13.23 5.00 -17.85
N GLU A 603 -11.97 4.58 -17.80
CA GLU A 603 -11.26 4.08 -16.62
C GLU A 603 -9.78 4.46 -16.76
N PRO A 604 -9.15 5.08 -15.73
CA PRO A 604 -7.70 5.30 -15.71
C PRO A 604 -6.86 4.02 -15.82
N ARG A 605 -5.55 4.19 -15.99
CA ARG A 605 -4.55 3.11 -16.12
C ARG A 605 -3.34 3.26 -15.21
N PHE A 606 -2.87 4.48 -14.96
CA PHE A 606 -1.56 4.74 -14.32
C PHE A 606 -1.63 5.70 -13.12
N THR A 607 -2.78 5.73 -12.43
CA THR A 607 -3.00 6.46 -11.18
C THR A 607 -3.73 5.61 -10.15
N TYR A 608 -3.89 6.09 -8.92
CA TYR A 608 -4.91 5.63 -7.98
C TYR A 608 -5.23 6.72 -6.96
N HIS A 609 -6.41 6.64 -6.36
CA HIS A 609 -6.95 7.63 -5.42
C HIS A 609 -7.41 6.93 -4.14
N GLY A 610 -7.39 7.63 -3.01
CA GLY A 610 -7.96 7.19 -1.74
C GLY A 610 -9.19 8.03 -1.36
N PHE A 611 -10.37 7.43 -1.41
CA PHE A 611 -11.63 8.17 -1.43
C PHE A 611 -12.86 7.36 -1.03
N ARG A 612 -13.87 8.08 -0.53
CA ARG A 612 -15.26 7.63 -0.41
C ARG A 612 -16.20 8.35 -1.37
N TYR A 613 -15.89 9.61 -1.64
CA TYR A 613 -16.72 10.53 -2.39
C TYR A 613 -16.05 10.92 -3.70
N VAL A 614 -16.84 11.04 -4.76
CA VAL A 614 -16.36 11.47 -6.08
C VAL A 614 -17.22 12.64 -6.55
N GLU A 615 -16.62 13.80 -6.72
CA GLU A 615 -17.24 14.92 -7.40
C GLU A 615 -17.05 14.76 -8.91
N VAL A 616 -18.13 14.83 -9.68
CA VAL A 616 -18.14 14.76 -11.14
C VAL A 616 -18.75 16.03 -11.70
N ALA A 617 -18.00 16.73 -12.54
CA ALA A 617 -18.40 17.98 -13.20
C ALA A 617 -18.15 17.91 -14.71
N GLY A 618 -18.84 18.75 -15.49
CA GLY A 618 -18.73 18.78 -16.96
C GLY A 618 -19.57 17.70 -17.68
N LEU A 619 -20.49 17.04 -16.98
CA LEU A 619 -21.46 16.13 -17.60
C LEU A 619 -22.49 16.91 -18.43
N PRO A 620 -22.88 16.43 -19.63
CA PRO A 620 -23.84 17.12 -20.49
C PRO A 620 -25.31 16.97 -20.03
N SER A 621 -25.59 16.09 -19.07
CA SER A 621 -26.89 15.92 -18.44
C SER A 621 -26.72 15.36 -17.02
N ALA A 622 -27.77 15.47 -16.20
CA ALA A 622 -27.75 14.97 -14.82
C ALA A 622 -27.52 13.44 -14.78
N PRO A 623 -26.53 12.95 -14.00
CA PRO A 623 -26.20 11.54 -13.98
C PRO A 623 -27.18 10.68 -13.18
N SER A 624 -27.10 9.37 -13.38
CA SER A 624 -27.60 8.38 -12.43
C SER A 624 -26.44 7.80 -11.63
N LYS A 625 -26.71 7.36 -10.39
CA LYS A 625 -25.67 6.80 -9.51
C LYS A 625 -24.97 5.56 -10.10
N ASP A 626 -25.64 4.84 -11.01
CA ASP A 626 -25.14 3.61 -11.63
C ASP A 626 -24.25 3.86 -12.88
N GLN A 627 -24.03 5.13 -13.26
CA GLN A 627 -23.03 5.51 -14.28
C GLN A 627 -21.60 5.45 -13.75
N LEU A 628 -21.40 5.54 -12.44
CA LEU A 628 -20.09 5.49 -11.78
C LEU A 628 -19.94 4.25 -10.90
N VAL A 629 -18.81 3.55 -11.07
CA VAL A 629 -18.42 2.38 -10.27
C VAL A 629 -16.95 2.51 -9.90
N ALA A 630 -16.62 2.48 -8.60
CA ALA A 630 -15.23 2.40 -8.16
C ALA A 630 -14.66 1.01 -8.44
N ARG A 631 -13.47 0.96 -9.04
CA ARG A 631 -12.64 -0.25 -9.21
C ARG A 631 -11.66 -0.30 -8.04
N VAL A 632 -11.95 -1.10 -7.03
CA VAL A 632 -11.09 -1.23 -5.84
C VAL A 632 -9.86 -2.06 -6.18
N LEU A 633 -8.67 -1.55 -5.90
CA LEU A 633 -7.41 -2.25 -6.19
C LEU A 633 -6.44 -2.20 -5.01
N HIS A 634 -5.66 -3.28 -4.86
CA HIS A 634 -4.54 -3.46 -3.93
C HIS A 634 -3.76 -4.73 -4.30
N SER A 635 -2.59 -4.95 -3.72
CA SER A 635 -1.86 -6.23 -3.81
C SER A 635 -2.78 -7.35 -3.33
N ALA A 636 -2.99 -8.35 -4.19
CA ALA A 636 -4.08 -9.32 -4.06
C ALA A 636 -3.79 -10.45 -3.05
N ALA A 637 -3.18 -10.14 -1.91
CA ALA A 637 -2.94 -11.07 -0.83
C ALA A 637 -4.28 -11.68 -0.32
N PRO A 638 -4.40 -13.00 -0.12
CA PRO A 638 -5.63 -13.62 0.36
C PRO A 638 -6.07 -13.11 1.73
N GLU A 639 -7.37 -12.85 1.91
CA GLU A 639 -7.96 -12.57 3.23
C GLU A 639 -8.01 -13.88 4.05
N THR A 640 -7.49 -13.84 5.28
CA THR A 640 -7.30 -15.01 6.16
C THR A 640 -8.07 -14.93 7.47
N GLY A 641 -8.51 -13.74 7.88
CA GLY A 641 -9.15 -13.46 9.16
C GLY A 641 -10.65 -13.23 9.07
N GLU A 642 -11.40 -13.83 10.00
CA GLU A 642 -12.83 -13.62 10.19
C GLU A 642 -13.13 -13.23 11.64
N PHE A 643 -14.04 -12.28 11.82
CA PHE A 643 -14.50 -11.80 13.12
C PHE A 643 -15.97 -11.37 13.03
N ASP A 644 -16.77 -11.78 14.00
CA ASP A 644 -18.15 -11.37 14.19
C ASP A 644 -18.58 -11.60 15.65
N CYS A 645 -19.30 -10.67 16.26
CA CYS A 645 -19.74 -10.76 17.65
C CYS A 645 -21.09 -10.09 17.91
N SER A 646 -21.61 -10.24 19.12
CA SER A 646 -22.90 -9.66 19.53
C SER A 646 -22.94 -8.13 19.58
N GLU A 647 -21.80 -7.44 19.43
CA GLU A 647 -21.69 -5.98 19.49
C GLU A 647 -21.40 -5.39 18.10
N PRO A 648 -22.39 -4.72 17.45
CA PRO A 648 -22.23 -4.13 16.13
C PRO A 648 -21.06 -3.14 15.99
N LEU A 649 -20.72 -2.39 17.05
CA LEU A 649 -19.57 -1.47 17.05
C LEU A 649 -18.26 -2.20 16.75
N LEU A 650 -18.04 -3.37 17.36
CA LEU A 650 -16.82 -4.15 17.17
C LEU A 650 -16.77 -4.80 15.79
N ASN A 651 -17.92 -5.26 15.27
CA ASN A 651 -18.01 -5.76 13.90
C ASN A 651 -17.70 -4.65 12.88
N LYS A 652 -18.15 -3.42 13.15
CA LYS A 652 -17.84 -2.25 12.33
C LYS A 652 -16.37 -1.83 12.45
N LEU A 653 -15.77 -1.90 13.65
CA LEU A 653 -14.34 -1.65 13.86
C LEU A 653 -13.47 -2.66 13.09
N TRP A 654 -13.76 -3.95 13.18
CA TRP A 654 -13.07 -4.98 12.39
C TRP A 654 -13.15 -4.71 10.89
N SER A 655 -14.36 -4.40 10.39
CA SER A 655 -14.57 -4.02 9.00
C SER A 655 -13.73 -2.81 8.58
N ASN A 656 -13.69 -1.76 9.41
CA ASN A 656 -12.91 -0.56 9.15
C ASN A 656 -11.39 -0.85 9.13
N ILE A 657 -10.89 -1.67 10.05
CA ILE A 657 -9.48 -2.09 10.11
C ILE A 657 -9.09 -2.83 8.82
N LEU A 658 -9.89 -3.82 8.42
CA LEU A 658 -9.64 -4.60 7.20
C LEU A 658 -9.71 -3.74 5.93
N TRP A 659 -10.64 -2.78 5.86
CA TRP A 659 -10.68 -1.82 4.76
C TRP A 659 -9.45 -0.91 4.74
N THR A 660 -8.99 -0.38 5.88
CA THR A 660 -7.77 0.43 5.91
C THR A 660 -6.51 -0.35 5.51
N GLN A 661 -6.43 -1.65 5.83
CA GLN A 661 -5.35 -2.49 5.33
C GLN A 661 -5.40 -2.67 3.82
N ARG A 662 -6.57 -3.01 3.24
CA ARG A 662 -6.73 -3.10 1.77
C ARG A 662 -6.33 -1.78 1.10
N SER A 663 -6.76 -0.65 1.68
CA SER A 663 -6.42 0.68 1.19
C SER A 663 -4.91 0.97 1.18
N ASN A 664 -4.12 0.36 2.06
CA ASN A 664 -2.71 0.68 2.22
C ASN A 664 -1.75 -0.46 1.83
N LEU A 665 -2.19 -1.32 0.91
CA LEU A 665 -1.41 -2.48 0.47
C LEU A 665 -1.10 -2.40 -1.03
N HIS A 666 -0.30 -1.41 -1.42
CA HIS A 666 0.00 -1.09 -2.82
C HIS A 666 1.48 -1.35 -3.10
N SER A 667 1.86 -2.64 -3.17
CA SER A 667 3.25 -3.14 -3.22
C SER A 667 4.11 -2.88 -1.98
N THR A 668 3.76 -1.85 -1.24
CA THR A 668 4.43 -1.30 -0.08
C THR A 668 3.34 -1.03 0.96
N PRO A 669 3.57 -1.27 2.27
CA PRO A 669 2.56 -1.05 3.31
C PRO A 669 2.50 0.46 3.60
N THR A 670 1.72 1.21 2.82
CA THR A 670 1.71 2.68 2.89
C THR A 670 1.14 3.20 4.20
N ASP A 671 1.51 4.40 4.62
CA ASP A 671 0.89 5.08 5.77
C ASP A 671 -0.58 5.44 5.48
N CYS A 672 -0.80 6.09 4.34
CA CYS A 672 -2.09 6.52 3.84
C CYS A 672 -2.11 6.48 2.29
N PRO A 673 -3.28 6.36 1.64
CA PRO A 673 -3.36 6.08 0.21
C PRO A 673 -3.73 7.27 -0.70
N GLN A 674 -3.94 8.45 -0.13
CA GLN A 674 -4.65 9.56 -0.77
C GLN A 674 -3.77 10.80 -1.00
N ARG A 675 -3.12 11.33 0.04
CA ARG A 675 -2.33 12.56 -0.06
C ARG A 675 -1.00 12.34 -0.79
N ASP A 676 -0.25 13.43 -0.95
CA ASP A 676 1.14 13.51 -1.42
C ASP A 676 2.13 12.83 -0.44
N GLU A 677 1.95 11.54 -0.19
CA GLU A 677 2.80 10.77 0.72
C GLU A 677 2.92 9.31 0.28
N ARG A 678 1.99 8.45 0.70
CA ARG A 678 1.85 7.05 0.27
C ARG A 678 3.16 6.26 0.38
N CYS A 679 3.88 6.50 1.47
CA CYS A 679 5.21 5.96 1.74
C CYS A 679 5.11 4.74 2.64
N GLY A 680 6.02 3.76 2.45
CA GLY A 680 6.08 2.56 3.31
C GLY A 680 6.67 2.85 4.68
N TRP A 681 6.01 3.69 5.48
CA TRP A 681 6.48 4.13 6.77
C TRP A 681 6.64 2.96 7.74
N MET A 682 7.83 2.88 8.33
CA MET A 682 8.27 1.66 9.01
C MET A 682 7.62 1.51 10.39
N GLY A 683 7.42 2.60 11.14
CA GLY A 683 6.77 2.56 12.45
C GLY A 683 5.29 2.17 12.38
N ASP A 684 4.60 2.65 11.37
CA ASP A 684 3.21 2.31 11.08
C ASP A 684 3.06 0.79 10.93
N ILE A 685 3.84 0.16 10.04
CA ILE A 685 3.77 -1.29 9.83
C ILE A 685 4.36 -2.08 11.01
N LEU A 686 5.28 -1.52 11.81
CA LEU A 686 5.70 -2.11 13.09
C LEU A 686 4.49 -2.29 14.01
N ALA A 687 3.70 -1.22 14.22
CA ALA A 687 2.51 -1.27 15.07
C ALA A 687 1.43 -2.22 14.50
N PHE A 688 1.31 -2.32 13.17
CA PHE A 688 0.20 -3.02 12.53
C PHE A 688 0.48 -4.47 12.09
N ALA A 689 1.73 -4.90 11.93
CA ALA A 689 2.09 -6.19 11.32
C ALA A 689 1.35 -7.44 11.90
N PRO A 690 1.14 -7.60 13.21
CA PRO A 690 0.39 -8.74 13.74
C PRO A 690 -1.09 -8.73 13.31
N THR A 691 -1.72 -7.55 13.24
CA THR A 691 -3.07 -7.40 12.71
C THR A 691 -3.11 -7.68 11.22
N ALA A 692 -2.11 -7.18 10.47
CA ALA A 692 -1.99 -7.42 9.04
C ALA A 692 -1.96 -8.92 8.71
N CYS A 693 -1.20 -9.71 9.47
CA CYS A 693 -1.11 -11.17 9.33
C CYS A 693 -2.38 -11.94 9.75
N PHE A 694 -3.15 -11.43 10.71
CA PHE A 694 -4.45 -12.03 11.04
C PHE A 694 -5.48 -11.80 9.93
N ASN A 695 -5.50 -10.58 9.37
CA ASN A 695 -6.45 -10.16 8.35
C ASN A 695 -6.18 -10.81 6.98
N MET A 696 -4.91 -10.86 6.55
CA MET A 696 -4.50 -11.28 5.22
C MET A 696 -3.21 -12.13 5.27
N ASN A 697 -2.99 -13.00 4.29
CA ASN A 697 -1.75 -13.76 4.16
C ASN A 697 -0.60 -12.86 3.68
N MET A 698 0.15 -12.30 4.62
CA MET A 698 1.25 -11.37 4.37
C MET A 698 2.58 -12.06 4.01
N ALA A 699 2.65 -13.39 3.94
CA ALA A 699 3.92 -14.12 3.79
C ALA A 699 4.67 -13.76 2.49
N ALA A 700 3.97 -13.76 1.36
CA ALA A 700 4.54 -13.39 0.06
C ALA A 700 4.82 -11.88 -0.03
N PHE A 701 3.94 -11.05 0.53
CA PHE A 701 4.12 -9.60 0.61
C PHE A 701 5.37 -9.20 1.41
N PHE A 702 5.60 -9.78 2.59
CA PHE A 702 6.83 -9.53 3.36
C PHE A 702 8.07 -10.15 2.71
N THR A 703 7.92 -11.21 1.90
CA THR A 703 9.00 -11.74 1.05
C THR A 703 9.44 -10.70 0.01
N LYS A 704 8.52 -9.88 -0.52
CA LYS A 704 8.83 -8.72 -1.38
C LYS A 704 9.41 -7.54 -0.59
N TRP A 705 8.73 -7.09 0.47
CA TRP A 705 9.01 -5.80 1.10
C TRP A 705 10.21 -5.78 2.05
N LEU A 706 10.50 -6.87 2.79
CA LEU A 706 11.70 -6.92 3.65
C LEU A 706 13.01 -6.69 2.88
N PRO A 707 13.20 -7.22 1.64
CA PRO A 707 14.24 -6.75 0.72
C PRO A 707 14.34 -5.22 0.56
N ASP A 708 13.23 -4.52 0.33
CA ASP A 708 13.22 -3.05 0.16
C ASP A 708 13.76 -2.35 1.43
N THR A 709 13.47 -2.89 2.63
CA THR A 709 14.01 -2.35 3.91
C THR A 709 15.53 -2.46 4.03
N ARG A 710 16.13 -3.47 3.37
CA ARG A 710 17.59 -3.68 3.36
C ARG A 710 18.28 -2.83 2.30
N ASP A 711 17.65 -2.64 1.14
CA ASP A 711 18.16 -1.75 0.10
C ASP A 711 18.22 -0.29 0.57
N ALA A 712 17.23 0.10 1.38
CA ALA A 712 17.15 1.40 2.03
C ALA A 712 17.98 1.51 3.33
N GLN A 713 18.70 0.47 3.77
CA GLN A 713 19.57 0.54 4.95
C GLN A 713 20.84 1.35 4.62
N ALA A 714 21.17 2.34 5.45
CA ALA A 714 22.39 3.11 5.36
C ALA A 714 23.63 2.22 5.59
N ASP A 715 24.78 2.63 5.06
CA ASP A 715 26.04 1.87 5.17
C ASP A 715 26.48 1.67 6.62
N ASP A 716 26.18 2.64 7.50
CA ASP A 716 26.45 2.61 8.94
C ASP A 716 25.48 1.74 9.76
N GLY A 717 24.41 1.22 9.16
CA GLY A 717 23.44 0.33 9.79
C GLY A 717 22.08 0.92 10.13
N ARG A 718 21.85 2.22 9.93
CA ARG A 718 20.51 2.82 10.11
C ARG A 718 19.52 2.25 9.11
N PHE A 719 18.37 1.79 9.58
CA PHE A 719 17.19 1.63 8.71
C PHE A 719 16.58 3.00 8.38
N ALA A 720 16.02 3.15 7.18
CA ALA A 720 15.25 4.31 6.77
C ALA A 720 13.93 4.42 7.57
N ASP A 721 13.34 5.62 7.64
CA ASP A 721 12.08 5.83 8.37
C ASP A 721 10.87 5.32 7.55
N PHE A 722 11.01 5.25 6.22
CA PHE A 722 10.10 4.58 5.30
C PHE A 722 10.88 3.80 4.22
N SER A 723 10.26 2.80 3.60
CA SER A 723 10.87 1.96 2.55
C SER A 723 9.86 1.52 1.47
N PRO A 724 10.18 1.60 0.16
CA PRO A 724 11.46 2.05 -0.43
C PRO A 724 11.80 3.52 -0.14
N ASN A 725 13.08 3.83 0.03
CA ASN A 725 13.57 5.19 0.22
C ASN A 725 14.27 5.66 -1.08
N PRO A 726 13.75 6.67 -1.80
CA PRO A 726 14.35 7.16 -3.04
C PRO A 726 15.54 8.11 -2.81
N TYR A 727 15.86 8.46 -1.55
CA TYR A 727 16.98 9.33 -1.19
C TYR A 727 18.21 8.52 -0.76
N ASP A 728 19.36 9.21 -0.68
CA ASP A 728 20.53 8.66 0.00
C ASP A 728 20.25 8.47 1.51
N SER A 729 20.03 7.22 1.90
CA SER A 729 19.75 6.77 3.26
C SER A 729 20.88 7.09 4.26
N ASN A 730 22.11 7.30 3.77
CA ASN A 730 23.23 7.76 4.60
C ASN A 730 23.01 9.20 5.10
N VAL A 731 22.29 10.04 4.34
CA VAL A 731 22.18 11.49 4.58
C VAL A 731 20.85 11.89 5.21
N ARG A 732 19.71 11.29 4.82
CA ARG A 732 18.36 11.72 5.25
C ARG A 732 17.44 10.54 5.61
N VAL A 733 16.42 10.86 6.43
CA VAL A 733 15.23 10.02 6.72
C VAL A 733 15.61 8.57 7.10
N SER A 734 16.43 8.44 8.14
CA SER A 734 16.88 7.14 8.67
C SER A 734 17.30 7.27 10.14
N GLY A 735 17.26 6.17 10.88
CA GLY A 735 17.83 6.08 12.23
C GLY A 735 16.88 6.40 13.39
N VAL A 736 15.57 6.42 13.15
CA VAL A 736 14.58 6.84 14.17
C VAL A 736 14.07 5.65 15.02
N PRO A 737 14.03 5.75 16.36
CA PRO A 737 13.49 4.71 17.24
C PRO A 737 12.01 4.43 16.98
N ALA A 738 11.61 3.17 17.02
CA ALA A 738 10.31 2.63 16.64
C ALA A 738 9.98 2.63 15.13
N TRP A 739 10.62 3.48 14.30
CA TRP A 739 10.51 3.36 12.85
C TRP A 739 11.54 2.39 12.30
N GLY A 740 12.84 2.67 12.49
CA GLY A 740 13.91 1.77 12.03
C GLY A 740 13.83 0.36 12.64
N ASP A 741 13.27 0.24 13.84
CA ASP A 741 13.05 -1.03 14.53
C ASP A 741 12.11 -2.00 13.79
N ALA A 742 11.31 -1.54 12.82
CA ALA A 742 10.47 -2.41 12.00
C ALA A 742 11.31 -3.44 11.21
N GLY A 743 12.55 -3.07 10.86
CA GLY A 743 13.54 -3.97 10.26
C GLY A 743 13.95 -5.15 11.14
N VAL A 744 13.53 -5.16 12.42
CA VAL A 744 13.69 -6.27 13.40
C VAL A 744 12.34 -6.83 13.85
N PHE A 745 11.30 -6.00 14.01
CA PHE A 745 9.98 -6.45 14.48
C PHE A 745 9.19 -7.20 13.40
N VAL A 746 9.05 -6.66 12.20
CA VAL A 746 8.30 -7.27 11.09
C VAL A 746 8.83 -8.66 10.68
N PRO A 747 10.14 -8.91 10.50
CA PRO A 747 10.63 -10.27 10.19
C PRO A 747 10.34 -11.26 11.34
N TRP A 748 10.37 -10.81 12.60
CA TRP A 748 10.01 -11.65 13.75
C TRP A 748 8.52 -12.02 13.72
N THR A 749 7.63 -11.05 13.49
CA THR A 749 6.19 -11.29 13.34
C THR A 749 5.89 -12.23 12.16
N ALA A 750 6.56 -12.07 11.02
CA ALA A 750 6.42 -12.97 9.88
C ALA A 750 6.87 -14.41 10.23
N TRP A 751 7.94 -14.56 11.01
CA TRP A 751 8.36 -15.86 11.51
C TRP A 751 7.35 -16.48 12.48
N GLU A 752 6.80 -15.72 13.44
CA GLU A 752 5.77 -16.22 14.37
C GLU A 752 4.53 -16.74 13.61
N PHE A 753 4.05 -15.99 12.61
CA PHE A 753 2.82 -16.33 11.88
C PHE A 753 2.99 -17.42 10.80
N TYR A 754 4.14 -17.49 10.13
CA TYR A 754 4.34 -18.37 8.98
C TYR A 754 5.40 -19.45 9.19
N GLY A 755 6.27 -19.33 10.19
CA GLY A 755 7.40 -20.24 10.41
C GLY A 755 8.54 -20.06 9.40
N ASP A 756 8.62 -18.89 8.75
CA ASP A 756 9.64 -18.64 7.73
C ASP A 756 11.01 -18.28 8.34
N ARG A 757 11.90 -19.26 8.42
CA ARG A 757 13.30 -19.06 8.83
C ARG A 757 14.13 -18.30 7.79
N ARG A 758 13.83 -18.38 6.48
CA ARG A 758 14.60 -17.71 5.42
C ARG A 758 14.44 -16.18 5.48
N LEU A 759 13.28 -15.66 5.91
CA LEU A 759 13.10 -14.23 6.16
C LEU A 759 14.00 -13.74 7.31
N LEU A 760 14.08 -14.50 8.41
CA LEU A 760 15.01 -14.18 9.50
C LEU A 760 16.47 -14.23 9.03
N GLU A 761 16.85 -15.26 8.28
CA GLU A 761 18.22 -15.45 7.79
C GLU A 761 18.67 -14.30 6.88
N ALA A 762 17.82 -13.88 5.94
CA ALA A 762 18.10 -12.76 5.04
C ALA A 762 18.14 -11.40 5.75
N GLN A 763 17.33 -11.20 6.80
CA GLN A 763 17.26 -9.94 7.53
C GLN A 763 18.29 -9.82 8.66
N TYR A 764 18.76 -10.93 9.21
CA TYR A 764 19.65 -10.97 10.38
C TYR A 764 20.89 -10.07 10.28
N PRO A 765 21.65 -10.01 9.17
CA PRO A 765 22.82 -9.12 9.07
C PRO A 765 22.45 -7.64 9.19
N ALA A 766 21.30 -7.23 8.64
CA ALA A 766 20.80 -5.87 8.74
C ALA A 766 20.34 -5.54 10.17
N ALA A 767 19.67 -6.47 10.85
CA ALA A 767 19.28 -6.34 12.25
C ALA A 767 20.49 -6.25 13.21
N VAL A 768 21.57 -7.00 12.94
CA VAL A 768 22.85 -6.86 13.67
C VAL A 768 23.43 -5.45 13.50
N LYS A 769 23.53 -4.96 12.25
CA LYS A 769 24.04 -3.60 11.97
C LYS A 769 23.24 -2.54 12.72
N TRP A 770 21.91 -2.66 12.77
CA TRP A 770 21.03 -1.73 13.47
C TRP A 770 21.32 -1.66 14.98
N VAL A 771 21.30 -2.79 15.67
CA VAL A 771 21.55 -2.87 17.11
C VAL A 771 22.97 -2.41 17.46
N GLU A 772 23.96 -2.79 16.67
CA GLU A 772 25.35 -2.37 16.87
C GLU A 772 25.57 -0.87 16.58
N TRP A 773 24.86 -0.29 15.60
CA TRP A 773 24.87 1.14 15.34
C TRP A 773 24.31 1.91 16.55
N ILE A 774 23.12 1.56 17.06
CA ILE A 774 22.54 2.19 18.25
C ILE A 774 23.54 2.11 19.42
N ARG A 775 24.07 0.91 19.70
CA ARG A 775 25.05 0.66 20.76
C ARG A 775 26.33 1.50 20.59
N SER A 776 26.80 1.69 19.37
CA SER A 776 28.01 2.47 19.08
C SER A 776 27.85 3.97 19.39
N LYS A 777 26.64 4.51 19.24
CA LYS A 777 26.31 5.92 19.57
C LYS A 777 25.92 6.10 21.04
N ASN A 778 25.62 5.01 21.75
CA ASN A 778 25.05 5.02 23.09
C ASN A 778 25.78 4.03 24.02
N PRO A 779 27.05 4.31 24.37
CA PRO A 779 27.88 3.39 25.15
C PRO A 779 27.44 3.25 26.63
N ASP A 780 26.59 4.14 27.14
CA ASP A 780 25.92 4.02 28.44
C ASP A 780 24.65 3.14 28.39
N LEU A 781 24.35 2.57 27.22
CA LEU A 781 23.20 1.71 26.92
C LEU A 781 21.83 2.40 27.02
N LEU A 782 21.80 3.73 27.03
CA LEU A 782 20.58 4.55 27.01
C LEU A 782 20.55 5.30 25.67
N TRP A 783 19.47 5.21 24.89
CA TRP A 783 19.44 5.74 23.52
C TRP A 783 19.25 7.28 23.51
N LYS A 784 20.30 8.00 23.91
CA LYS A 784 20.35 9.46 24.07
C LYS A 784 20.84 10.21 22.83
N ASN A 785 21.61 9.54 21.97
CA ASN A 785 22.25 10.15 20.81
C ASN A 785 21.73 9.56 19.49
N ALA A 786 21.77 10.37 18.43
CA ALA A 786 21.44 9.97 17.06
C ALA A 786 20.05 9.31 16.91
N ARG A 787 18.98 10.01 17.32
CA ARG A 787 17.57 9.59 17.07
C ARG A 787 16.92 10.26 15.85
N HIS A 788 17.65 11.18 15.21
CA HIS A 788 17.29 11.88 13.98
C HIS A 788 15.92 12.57 14.05
N ASN A 789 14.91 12.19 13.26
CA ASN A 789 13.58 12.83 13.30
C ASN A 789 12.82 12.58 14.62
N ASP A 790 13.17 11.51 15.35
CA ASP A 790 12.79 11.26 16.75
C ASP A 790 11.28 11.47 17.03
N TYR A 791 10.40 10.84 16.25
CA TYR A 791 8.94 11.11 16.28
C TYR A 791 8.26 10.80 17.63
N GLY A 792 8.79 9.88 18.43
CA GLY A 792 8.22 9.47 19.73
C GLY A 792 7.00 8.56 19.60
N ASP A 793 6.12 8.57 20.61
CA ASP A 793 4.84 7.83 20.54
C ASP A 793 3.81 8.67 19.76
N TRP A 794 3.97 8.68 18.44
CA TRP A 794 3.30 9.60 17.53
C TRP A 794 1.77 9.62 17.69
N LEU A 795 1.21 10.82 17.65
CA LEU A 795 -0.24 11.09 17.79
C LEU A 795 -0.88 10.60 19.10
N ASN A 796 -0.11 10.59 20.18
CA ASN A 796 -0.62 10.49 21.54
C ASN A 796 -1.51 11.70 21.94
N ALA A 797 -2.12 11.64 23.12
CA ALA A 797 -3.11 12.60 23.58
C ALA A 797 -2.62 14.05 23.76
N ASP A 798 -1.31 14.32 23.84
CA ASP A 798 -0.77 15.68 23.91
C ASP A 798 -0.89 16.41 22.56
N THR A 799 -1.21 15.68 21.47
CA THR A 799 -1.45 16.25 20.13
C THR A 799 -2.91 16.65 19.86
N LEU A 800 -3.84 16.29 20.75
CA LEU A 800 -5.29 16.49 20.55
C LEU A 800 -5.70 17.93 20.84
N ARG A 801 -6.51 18.51 19.96
CA ARG A 801 -7.03 19.89 20.12
C ARG A 801 -8.49 19.85 20.57
N LEU A 802 -8.70 19.73 21.88
CA LEU A 802 -9.99 19.56 22.55
C LEU A 802 -10.14 20.54 23.73
N GLU A 803 -11.36 21.02 24.00
CA GLU A 803 -11.64 21.91 25.13
C GLU A 803 -11.50 21.18 26.48
N GLY A 804 -10.82 21.80 27.45
CA GLY A 804 -10.61 21.23 28.80
C GLY A 804 -9.67 20.02 28.87
N TRP A 805 -9.05 19.63 27.75
CA TRP A 805 -8.18 18.45 27.67
C TRP A 805 -6.74 18.75 28.11
N PRO A 806 -6.02 17.80 28.77
CA PRO A 806 -4.63 18.01 29.14
C PRO A 806 -3.72 18.10 27.90
N ALA A 807 -3.00 19.22 27.76
CA ALA A 807 -2.08 19.46 26.64
C ALA A 807 -0.68 18.84 26.81
N LYS A 808 -0.41 18.18 27.95
CA LYS A 808 0.85 17.51 28.30
C LYS A 808 0.60 16.35 29.26
N GLY A 809 1.40 15.29 29.15
CA GLY A 809 1.42 14.16 30.09
C GLY A 809 1.18 12.79 29.46
N ALA A 810 0.98 12.74 28.14
CA ALA A 810 0.85 11.50 27.38
C ALA A 810 2.16 11.11 26.69
N GLU A 811 2.93 12.09 26.20
CA GLU A 811 4.23 11.88 25.55
C GLU A 811 5.20 11.16 26.48
N VAL A 812 5.68 9.98 26.06
CA VAL A 812 6.79 9.30 26.74
C VAL A 812 8.07 10.10 26.45
N PRO A 813 8.91 10.45 27.46
CA PRO A 813 10.16 11.15 27.21
C PRO A 813 11.00 10.41 26.16
N LYS A 814 11.48 11.10 25.13
CA LYS A 814 11.99 10.44 23.91
C LYS A 814 13.16 9.48 24.15
N GLU A 815 14.03 9.78 25.12
CA GLU A 815 15.12 8.87 25.52
C GLU A 815 14.61 7.59 26.21
N VAL A 816 13.55 7.70 27.01
CA VAL A 816 12.86 6.59 27.68
C VAL A 816 12.23 5.70 26.62
N PHE A 817 11.45 6.29 25.71
CA PHE A 817 10.82 5.59 24.58
C PHE A 817 11.85 4.88 23.70
N ALA A 818 12.89 5.59 23.26
CA ALA A 818 13.95 5.02 22.42
C ALA A 818 14.69 3.88 23.11
N THR A 819 15.02 4.02 24.40
CA THR A 819 15.71 2.96 25.16
C THR A 819 14.85 1.69 25.29
N MET A 820 13.52 1.81 25.41
CA MET A 820 12.61 0.66 25.38
C MET A 820 12.70 -0.10 24.05
N PHE A 821 12.72 0.61 22.93
CA PHE A 821 12.87 0.01 21.59
C PHE A 821 14.26 -0.60 21.38
N PHE A 822 15.33 0.05 21.82
CA PHE A 822 16.69 -0.53 21.79
C PHE A 822 16.77 -1.85 22.56
N ALA A 823 16.20 -1.91 23.77
CA ALA A 823 16.13 -3.13 24.56
C ALA A 823 15.34 -4.23 23.83
N ARG A 824 14.17 -3.89 23.26
CA ARG A 824 13.30 -4.85 22.57
C ARG A 824 13.89 -5.37 21.26
N SER A 825 14.45 -4.50 20.40
CA SER A 825 15.14 -4.93 19.19
C SER A 825 16.34 -5.81 19.48
N THR A 826 17.10 -5.52 20.55
CA THR A 826 18.19 -6.39 21.00
C THR A 826 17.68 -7.75 21.50
N GLN A 827 16.55 -7.78 22.23
CA GLN A 827 15.88 -9.01 22.66
C GLN A 827 15.34 -9.84 21.48
N LEU A 828 14.79 -9.20 20.44
CA LEU A 828 14.35 -9.90 19.23
C LEU A 828 15.54 -10.44 18.44
N LEU A 829 16.63 -9.67 18.32
CA LEU A 829 17.86 -10.11 17.66
C LEU A 829 18.47 -11.35 18.33
N SER A 830 18.49 -11.42 19.66
CA SER A 830 18.98 -12.63 20.37
C SER A 830 18.10 -13.85 20.12
N LYS A 831 16.78 -13.68 20.02
CA LYS A 831 15.85 -14.75 19.62
C LYS A 831 16.06 -15.18 18.16
N MET A 832 16.25 -14.25 17.23
CA MET A 832 16.59 -14.58 15.84
C MET A 832 17.88 -15.38 15.75
N ALA A 833 18.93 -14.94 16.47
CA ALA A 833 20.20 -15.66 16.54
C ALA A 833 20.00 -17.11 17.02
N ARG A 834 19.19 -17.32 18.06
CA ARG A 834 18.84 -18.65 18.60
C ARG A 834 18.09 -19.51 17.57
N VAL A 835 17.10 -18.97 16.86
CA VAL A 835 16.36 -19.68 15.78
C VAL A 835 17.28 -20.06 14.61
N LEU A 836 18.27 -19.22 14.30
CA LEU A 836 19.25 -19.46 13.24
C LEU A 836 20.42 -20.38 13.67
N GLY A 837 20.49 -20.79 14.94
CA GLY A 837 21.58 -21.61 15.49
C GLY A 837 22.88 -20.84 15.78
N LYS A 838 22.83 -19.51 15.78
CA LYS A 838 23.95 -18.60 16.09
C LYS A 838 24.09 -18.42 17.61
N ASN A 839 24.46 -19.49 18.31
CA ASN A 839 24.40 -19.55 19.77
C ASN A 839 25.24 -18.48 20.49
N ASP A 840 26.44 -18.16 19.97
CA ASP A 840 27.32 -17.14 20.58
C ASP A 840 26.72 -15.73 20.44
N ASP A 841 26.18 -15.40 19.27
CA ASP A 841 25.43 -14.15 19.06
C ASP A 841 24.18 -14.11 19.95
N ALA A 842 23.46 -15.22 20.07
CA ALA A 842 22.28 -15.31 20.93
C ALA A 842 22.63 -14.99 22.38
N ALA A 843 23.69 -15.59 22.93
CA ALA A 843 24.17 -15.31 24.28
C ALA A 843 24.66 -13.86 24.43
N ARG A 844 25.40 -13.33 23.44
CA ARG A 844 25.87 -11.93 23.40
C ARG A 844 24.71 -10.95 23.45
N TYR A 845 23.70 -11.10 22.58
CA TYR A 845 22.58 -10.17 22.49
C TYR A 845 21.56 -10.38 23.63
N GLU A 846 21.42 -11.59 24.16
CA GLU A 846 20.64 -11.83 25.40
C GLU A 846 21.27 -11.12 26.60
N LYS A 847 22.61 -11.17 26.74
CA LYS A 847 23.32 -10.37 27.74
C LYS A 847 23.17 -8.86 27.48
N LEU A 848 23.34 -8.39 26.25
CA LEU A 848 23.21 -6.97 25.93
C LEU A 848 21.79 -6.46 26.22
N ALA A 849 20.74 -7.22 25.89
CA ALA A 849 19.36 -6.87 26.22
C ALA A 849 19.13 -6.77 27.74
N ALA A 850 19.75 -7.67 28.53
CA ALA A 850 19.73 -7.59 29.99
C ALA A 850 20.48 -6.35 30.50
N ASP A 851 21.68 -6.06 29.97
CA ASP A 851 22.47 -4.88 30.36
C ASP A 851 21.72 -3.57 30.04
N ILE A 852 21.06 -3.47 28.88
CA ILE A 852 20.23 -2.31 28.50
C ILE A 852 19.03 -2.18 29.45
N ARG A 853 18.35 -3.29 29.78
CA ARG A 853 17.23 -3.29 30.72
C ARG A 853 17.67 -2.82 32.11
N ASP A 854 18.83 -3.25 32.58
CA ASP A 854 19.34 -2.87 33.90
C ASP A 854 19.75 -1.38 33.90
N ALA A 855 20.32 -0.87 32.80
CA ALA A 855 20.57 0.56 32.60
C ALA A 855 19.26 1.37 32.58
N PHE A 856 18.24 0.91 31.84
CA PHE A 856 16.91 1.51 31.76
C PHE A 856 16.26 1.62 33.15
N ASN A 857 16.23 0.54 33.93
CA ASN A 857 15.64 0.56 35.27
C ASN A 857 16.40 1.52 36.20
N LYS A 858 17.73 1.52 36.16
CA LYS A 858 18.56 2.41 36.97
C LYS A 858 18.36 3.90 36.63
N ALA A 859 18.13 4.22 35.35
CA ALA A 859 17.97 5.59 34.88
C ALA A 859 16.54 6.13 35.07
N TYR A 860 15.53 5.31 34.74
CA TYR A 860 14.18 5.79 34.47
C TYR A 860 13.09 5.17 35.35
N VAL A 861 13.41 4.28 36.29
CA VAL A 861 12.42 3.58 37.14
C VAL A 861 12.73 3.77 38.62
N THR A 862 11.77 4.30 39.40
CA THR A 862 11.93 4.46 40.85
C THR A 862 11.71 3.13 41.60
N PRO A 863 12.16 2.99 42.86
CA PRO A 863 11.86 1.81 43.69
C PRO A 863 10.36 1.52 43.87
N GLU A 864 9.51 2.52 43.61
CA GLU A 864 8.05 2.42 43.65
C GLU A 864 7.44 1.85 42.36
N GLY A 865 8.24 1.64 41.31
CA GLY A 865 7.78 1.21 39.99
C GLY A 865 7.24 2.34 39.12
N ARG A 866 7.42 3.61 39.52
CA ARG A 866 7.13 4.77 38.67
C ARG A 866 8.17 4.85 37.55
N ILE A 867 7.72 4.96 36.30
CA ILE A 867 8.59 5.22 35.15
C ILE A 867 8.63 6.74 34.90
N GLU A 868 9.77 7.27 34.46
CA GLU A 868 9.89 8.66 34.00
C GLU A 868 8.86 8.99 32.91
N GLY A 869 8.28 10.20 32.98
CA GLY A 869 7.07 10.57 32.22
C GLY A 869 5.76 10.24 32.94
N ASP A 870 5.65 9.07 33.58
CA ASP A 870 4.44 8.62 34.31
C ASP A 870 3.15 8.62 33.45
N THR A 871 3.27 8.11 32.22
CA THR A 871 2.22 8.09 31.17
C THR A 871 1.67 6.68 30.92
N GLN A 872 0.43 6.56 30.40
CA GLN A 872 -0.16 5.25 30.04
C GLN A 872 0.76 4.47 29.09
N ALA A 873 1.28 5.16 28.06
CA ALA A 873 2.15 4.62 27.03
C ALA A 873 3.46 4.04 27.58
N GLY A 874 4.11 4.75 28.51
CA GLY A 874 5.37 4.31 29.10
C GLY A 874 5.24 3.03 29.90
N TYR A 875 4.17 2.90 30.70
CA TYR A 875 3.89 1.65 31.44
C TYR A 875 3.51 0.50 30.51
N ALA A 876 2.67 0.74 29.50
CA ALA A 876 2.25 -0.25 28.53
C ALA A 876 3.44 -0.87 27.78
N LEU A 877 4.34 -0.04 27.24
CA LEU A 877 5.55 -0.48 26.55
C LEU A 877 6.50 -1.24 27.48
N ALA A 878 6.76 -0.73 28.69
CA ALA A 878 7.67 -1.37 29.64
C ALA A 878 7.20 -2.74 30.12
N LEU A 879 5.88 -2.91 30.30
CA LEU A 879 5.26 -4.19 30.66
C LEU A 879 5.26 -5.18 29.50
N ASN A 880 4.93 -4.73 28.28
CA ASN A 880 4.86 -5.58 27.09
C ASN A 880 6.24 -6.05 26.60
N PHE A 881 7.28 -5.21 26.77
CA PHE A 881 8.66 -5.54 26.42
C PHE A 881 9.42 -6.29 27.53
N ASP A 882 8.76 -6.56 28.68
CA ASP A 882 9.32 -7.22 29.87
C ASP A 882 10.59 -6.53 30.42
N LEU A 883 10.53 -5.19 30.53
CA LEU A 883 11.65 -4.37 30.99
C LEU A 883 11.70 -4.23 32.52
N LEU A 884 10.57 -4.38 33.20
CA LEU A 884 10.49 -4.16 34.65
C LEU A 884 10.77 -5.44 35.45
N PRO A 885 11.53 -5.39 36.55
CA PRO A 885 11.64 -6.49 37.50
C PRO A 885 10.27 -7.01 37.92
N ALA A 886 10.11 -8.34 38.03
CA ALA A 886 8.82 -8.99 38.32
C ALA A 886 8.08 -8.40 39.54
N ALA A 887 8.82 -7.99 40.59
CA ALA A 887 8.27 -7.36 41.79
C ALA A 887 7.64 -5.97 41.56
N LEU A 888 8.02 -5.28 40.48
CA LEU A 888 7.48 -3.95 40.12
C LEU A 888 6.36 -4.03 39.08
N GLN A 889 6.26 -5.12 38.30
CA GLN A 889 5.27 -5.25 37.22
C GLN A 889 3.83 -5.04 37.68
N GLY A 890 3.44 -5.57 38.85
CA GLY A 890 2.10 -5.34 39.42
C GLY A 890 1.83 -3.88 39.81
N ARG A 891 2.85 -3.18 40.32
CA ARG A 891 2.74 -1.75 40.70
C ARG A 891 2.66 -0.87 39.46
N ALA A 892 3.48 -1.16 38.44
CA ALA A 892 3.43 -0.48 37.15
C ALA A 892 2.09 -0.70 36.42
N ALA A 893 1.52 -1.91 36.48
CA ALA A 893 0.20 -2.20 35.91
C ALA A 893 -0.93 -1.43 36.63
N ALA A 894 -0.91 -1.36 37.96
CA ALA A 894 -1.85 -0.50 38.70
C ALA A 894 -1.67 0.97 38.33
N ARG A 895 -0.42 1.45 38.27
CA ARG A 895 -0.10 2.84 37.91
C ARG A 895 -0.51 3.19 36.48
N MET A 896 -0.40 2.26 35.53
CA MET A 896 -0.90 2.39 34.16
C MET A 896 -2.40 2.72 34.14
N VAL A 897 -3.19 2.06 34.99
CA VAL A 897 -4.64 2.30 35.12
C VAL A 897 -4.92 3.62 35.83
N GLU A 898 -4.16 3.98 36.87
CA GLU A 898 -4.21 5.32 37.47
C GLU A 898 -3.89 6.44 36.46
N ARG A 899 -3.27 6.16 35.31
CA ARG A 899 -3.00 7.18 34.26
C ARG A 899 -4.17 7.41 33.32
N PHE A 900 -5.32 6.74 33.49
CA PHE A 900 -6.57 7.15 32.84
C PHE A 900 -7.22 8.37 33.51
N GLU A 901 -6.99 8.60 34.81
CA GLU A 901 -7.67 9.66 35.58
C GLU A 901 -7.48 11.09 35.02
N PRO A 902 -6.26 11.56 34.65
CA PRO A 902 -6.06 12.92 34.15
C PRO A 902 -6.79 13.19 32.82
N TYR A 903 -7.06 12.13 32.05
CA TYR A 903 -7.74 12.16 30.77
C TYR A 903 -9.23 11.79 30.91
N GLY A 904 -9.81 11.93 32.11
CA GLY A 904 -11.24 11.67 32.34
C GLY A 904 -11.66 10.22 32.11
N GLY A 905 -10.74 9.27 32.29
CA GLY A 905 -10.93 7.86 31.97
C GLY A 905 -10.61 7.50 30.51
N GLN A 906 -9.95 8.35 29.73
CA GLN A 906 -9.72 8.09 28.30
C GLN A 906 -8.30 7.65 27.95
N ILE A 907 -8.20 6.94 26.84
CA ILE A 907 -6.94 6.50 26.25
C ILE A 907 -6.07 7.71 25.89
N SER A 908 -4.78 7.63 26.21
CA SER A 908 -3.81 8.70 25.96
C SER A 908 -2.68 8.31 25.00
N THR A 909 -2.72 7.09 24.43
CA THR A 909 -1.62 6.47 23.68
C THR A 909 -1.52 6.92 22.22
N GLY A 910 -0.29 6.90 21.70
CA GLY A 910 0.01 7.06 20.28
C GLY A 910 0.09 5.72 19.52
N PHE A 911 0.69 5.77 18.32
CA PHE A 911 0.79 4.65 17.38
C PHE A 911 1.37 3.38 18.00
N HIS A 912 2.48 3.52 18.74
CA HIS A 912 3.29 2.38 19.15
C HIS A 912 2.83 1.77 20.47
N SER A 913 2.15 2.53 21.33
CA SER A 913 1.74 2.08 22.66
C SER A 913 0.27 1.66 22.78
N THR A 914 -0.59 2.00 21.80
CA THR A 914 -2.04 1.69 21.84
C THR A 914 -2.35 0.19 21.96
N VAL A 915 -1.70 -0.68 21.18
CA VAL A 915 -1.89 -2.14 21.30
C VAL A 915 -1.21 -2.74 22.52
N PRO A 916 0.06 -2.40 22.86
CA PRO A 916 0.66 -2.78 24.12
C PRO A 916 -0.23 -2.47 25.34
N LEU A 917 -0.91 -1.32 25.36
CA LEU A 917 -1.86 -0.96 26.42
C LEU A 917 -3.02 -1.96 26.48
N MET A 918 -3.70 -2.21 25.35
CA MET A 918 -4.83 -3.14 25.28
C MET A 918 -4.44 -4.57 25.67
N LEU A 919 -3.29 -5.06 25.19
CA LEU A 919 -2.75 -6.38 25.54
C LEU A 919 -2.40 -6.46 27.03
N GLU A 920 -1.69 -5.47 27.58
CA GLU A 920 -1.27 -5.51 28.99
C GLU A 920 -2.43 -5.28 29.97
N LEU A 921 -3.45 -4.48 29.64
CA LEU A 921 -4.68 -4.43 30.43
C LEU A 921 -5.29 -5.84 30.59
N THR A 922 -5.40 -6.60 29.50
CA THR A 922 -5.90 -7.98 29.54
C THR A 922 -4.93 -8.92 30.28
N ASN A 923 -3.63 -8.89 29.96
CA ASN A 923 -2.62 -9.77 30.56
C ASN A 923 -2.47 -9.58 32.07
N ARG A 924 -2.71 -8.36 32.59
CA ARG A 924 -2.59 -8.00 34.00
C ARG A 924 -3.91 -8.03 34.79
N GLY A 925 -5.00 -8.51 34.17
CA GLY A 925 -6.29 -8.72 34.85
C GLY A 925 -7.27 -7.55 34.79
N TYR A 926 -6.92 -6.45 34.14
CA TYR A 926 -7.79 -5.28 33.88
C TYR A 926 -8.61 -5.45 32.58
N ASN A 927 -9.09 -6.66 32.29
CA ASN A 927 -9.79 -6.96 31.04
C ASN A 927 -11.05 -6.08 30.84
N SER A 928 -11.80 -5.82 31.91
CA SER A 928 -12.96 -4.91 31.87
C SER A 928 -12.61 -3.49 31.41
N GLU A 929 -11.38 -3.04 31.68
CA GLU A 929 -10.89 -1.71 31.26
C GLU A 929 -10.57 -1.70 29.76
N ALA A 930 -9.94 -2.75 29.23
CA ALA A 930 -9.74 -2.90 27.79
C ALA A 930 -11.09 -2.92 27.04
N TYR A 931 -12.08 -3.67 27.54
CA TYR A 931 -13.44 -3.64 26.98
C TYR A 931 -14.09 -2.26 27.10
N ARG A 932 -13.91 -1.54 28.22
CA ARG A 932 -14.42 -0.17 28.38
C ARG A 932 -13.82 0.80 27.34
N LEU A 933 -12.55 0.66 26.99
CA LEU A 933 -11.87 1.50 26.00
C LEU A 933 -12.35 1.20 24.57
N VAL A 934 -12.39 -0.08 24.16
CA VAL A 934 -12.78 -0.44 22.78
C VAL A 934 -14.28 -0.22 22.51
N LEU A 935 -15.12 -0.28 23.55
CA LEU A 935 -16.55 0.03 23.49
C LEU A 935 -16.86 1.52 23.74
N ASN A 936 -15.85 2.35 24.04
CA ASN A 936 -16.07 3.77 24.25
C ASN A 936 -16.47 4.48 22.95
N ARG A 937 -17.36 5.46 23.09
CA ARG A 937 -17.90 6.30 22.00
C ARG A 937 -17.61 7.79 22.20
N LYS A 938 -17.00 8.17 23.32
CA LYS A 938 -16.54 9.55 23.59
C LYS A 938 -15.18 9.80 22.95
N MET A 939 -14.92 11.00 22.49
CA MET A 939 -13.57 11.42 22.06
C MET A 939 -12.57 11.32 23.22
N PRO A 940 -11.34 10.79 23.03
CA PRO A 940 -10.88 9.97 21.91
C PRO A 940 -11.32 8.50 21.98
N SER A 941 -11.81 7.94 20.87
CA SER A 941 -12.07 6.50 20.71
C SER A 941 -12.37 6.10 19.26
N TRP A 942 -12.22 4.81 18.95
CA TRP A 942 -12.70 4.23 17.70
C TRP A 942 -14.22 4.37 17.52
N GLY A 943 -15.00 4.23 18.61
CA GLY A 943 -16.45 4.39 18.57
C GLY A 943 -16.87 5.81 18.22
N TYR A 944 -16.15 6.83 18.68
CA TYR A 944 -16.40 8.20 18.26
C TYR A 944 -16.27 8.36 16.74
N ALA A 945 -15.16 7.86 16.15
CA ALA A 945 -14.95 7.96 14.70
C ALA A 945 -16.05 7.21 13.91
N ILE A 946 -16.43 6.02 14.36
CA ILE A 946 -17.50 5.21 13.75
C ILE A 946 -18.85 5.93 13.81
N ASP A 947 -19.17 6.59 14.93
CA ASP A 947 -20.40 7.38 15.09
C ASP A 947 -20.44 8.60 14.16
N HIS A 948 -19.27 9.12 13.79
CA HIS A 948 -19.09 10.19 12.79
C HIS A 948 -18.86 9.64 11.37
N GLY A 949 -19.33 8.42 11.10
CA GLY A 949 -19.39 7.85 9.75
C GLY A 949 -18.09 7.23 9.22
N ALA A 950 -17.09 7.00 10.08
CA ALA A 950 -15.85 6.33 9.67
C ALA A 950 -16.11 4.95 9.06
N THR A 951 -15.50 4.72 7.90
CA THR A 951 -15.52 3.42 7.21
C THR A 951 -14.12 2.79 7.08
N THR A 952 -13.13 3.51 7.56
CA THR A 952 -11.71 3.20 7.70
C THR A 952 -11.25 3.76 9.04
N VAL A 953 -10.14 3.27 9.57
CA VAL A 953 -9.44 3.88 10.70
C VAL A 953 -8.76 5.18 10.26
N TRP A 954 -8.83 6.22 11.10
CA TRP A 954 -8.22 7.54 10.86
C TRP A 954 -6.79 7.62 11.41
N GLU A 955 -5.98 8.55 10.90
CA GLU A 955 -4.64 8.87 11.39
C GLU A 955 -4.66 9.43 12.81
N ARG A 956 -5.60 10.34 13.07
CA ARG A 956 -5.77 11.02 14.37
C ARG A 956 -7.05 10.57 15.05
N TRP A 957 -6.98 10.42 16.38
CA TRP A 957 -8.18 10.30 17.22
C TRP A 957 -9.13 11.49 17.01
N ASP A 958 -8.60 12.72 16.90
CA ASP A 958 -9.34 13.96 16.69
C ASP A 958 -9.38 14.42 15.22
N GLY A 959 -9.32 13.51 14.24
CA GLY A 959 -9.32 13.86 12.81
C GLY A 959 -10.53 14.69 12.36
N TYR A 960 -11.67 14.46 13.01
CA TYR A 960 -12.84 15.34 13.06
C TYR A 960 -13.36 15.41 14.50
N VAL A 961 -13.84 16.58 14.92
CA VAL A 961 -14.53 16.80 16.19
C VAL A 961 -15.76 17.66 15.94
N GLU A 962 -16.92 17.24 16.43
CA GLU A 962 -18.18 18.00 16.32
C GLU A 962 -18.02 19.43 16.88
N GLY A 963 -18.60 20.42 16.20
CA GLY A 963 -18.47 21.85 16.55
C GLY A 963 -17.12 22.49 16.21
N ARG A 964 -16.00 21.75 16.30
CA ARG A 964 -14.65 22.22 15.94
C ARG A 964 -14.33 22.01 14.45
N GLY A 965 -14.85 20.94 13.86
CA GLY A 965 -14.53 20.50 12.49
C GLY A 965 -13.25 19.67 12.38
N PHE A 966 -12.71 19.61 11.17
CA PHE A 966 -11.51 18.85 10.83
C PHE A 966 -10.26 19.31 11.59
N GLN A 967 -9.29 18.41 11.71
CA GLN A 967 -7.92 18.73 12.16
C GLN A 967 -7.16 19.52 11.08
N ASP A 968 -5.91 19.85 11.40
CA ASP A 968 -4.97 20.53 10.51
C ASP A 968 -4.78 19.76 9.19
N PRO A 969 -5.14 20.34 8.02
CA PRO A 969 -5.03 19.66 6.73
C PRO A 969 -3.60 19.26 6.37
N GLY A 970 -2.57 19.86 7.00
CA GLY A 970 -1.17 19.48 6.79
C GLY A 970 -0.86 18.03 7.19
N MET A 971 -1.67 17.40 8.05
CA MET A 971 -1.53 15.99 8.42
C MET A 971 -2.81 15.44 9.07
N ASN A 972 -3.80 15.08 8.25
CA ASN A 972 -5.08 14.54 8.71
C ASN A 972 -5.70 13.53 7.72
N SER A 973 -5.17 12.30 7.69
CA SER A 973 -5.68 11.18 6.88
C SER A 973 -6.87 10.47 7.54
N PHE A 974 -7.88 10.09 6.75
CA PHE A 974 -9.01 9.27 7.20
C PHE A 974 -8.85 7.77 6.86
N ALA A 975 -7.68 7.34 6.40
CA ALA A 975 -7.36 5.95 6.04
C ALA A 975 -5.94 5.53 6.46
N HIS A 976 -5.71 5.42 7.77
CA HIS A 976 -4.41 5.13 8.39
C HIS A 976 -4.50 3.92 9.34
N TYR A 977 -3.70 2.86 9.16
CA TYR A 977 -3.92 1.61 9.91
C TYR A 977 -3.31 1.57 11.32
N ALA A 978 -2.44 2.51 11.69
CA ALA A 978 -1.59 2.40 12.88
C ALA A 978 -2.38 2.17 14.19
N ILE A 979 -3.38 3.01 14.50
CA ILE A 979 -4.27 2.81 15.66
C ILE A 979 -5.37 1.74 15.42
N GLY A 980 -5.44 1.20 14.20
CA GLY A 980 -6.26 0.04 13.83
C GLY A 980 -5.63 -1.30 14.23
N SER A 981 -4.38 -1.28 14.70
CA SER A 981 -3.66 -2.43 15.26
C SER A 981 -4.39 -3.11 16.44
N VAL A 982 -5.40 -2.48 17.03
CA VAL A 982 -6.32 -3.11 18.01
C VAL A 982 -7.00 -4.39 17.48
N GLY A 983 -7.04 -4.61 16.16
CA GLY A 983 -7.45 -5.88 15.55
C GLY A 983 -6.67 -7.10 16.08
N GLU A 984 -5.38 -6.94 16.44
CA GLU A 984 -4.60 -7.98 17.12
C GLU A 984 -5.23 -8.35 18.46
N TRP A 985 -5.59 -7.36 19.28
CA TRP A 985 -6.25 -7.59 20.57
C TRP A 985 -7.64 -8.21 20.37
N MET A 986 -8.39 -7.79 19.36
CA MET A 986 -9.70 -8.39 19.04
C MET A 986 -9.57 -9.89 18.71
N MET A 987 -8.59 -10.27 17.89
CA MET A 987 -8.34 -11.69 17.57
C MET A 987 -7.77 -12.47 18.76
N LYS A 988 -6.80 -11.92 19.48
CA LYS A 988 -6.14 -12.60 20.60
C LYS A 988 -6.99 -12.70 21.87
N THR A 989 -7.91 -11.77 22.10
CA THR A 989 -8.69 -11.65 23.35
C THR A 989 -10.16 -12.01 23.18
N ILE A 990 -10.84 -11.44 22.17
CA ILE A 990 -12.28 -11.70 21.96
C ILE A 990 -12.46 -13.07 21.33
N ILE A 991 -11.86 -13.31 20.16
CA ILE A 991 -11.92 -14.63 19.50
C ILE A 991 -11.03 -15.64 20.22
N GLY A 992 -9.88 -15.19 20.72
CA GLY A 992 -8.95 -15.99 21.52
C GLY A 992 -7.85 -16.68 20.74
N ILE A 993 -7.70 -16.46 19.43
CA ILE A 993 -6.67 -17.13 18.62
C ILE A 993 -5.35 -16.38 18.79
N GLN A 994 -4.32 -17.07 19.31
CA GLN A 994 -2.99 -16.50 19.51
C GLN A 994 -1.91 -17.45 18.95
N PRO A 995 -0.84 -16.94 18.29
CA PRO A 995 0.31 -17.76 17.94
C PRO A 995 0.98 -18.27 19.23
N ASP A 996 1.47 -19.51 19.20
CA ASP A 996 2.29 -20.05 20.29
C ASP A 996 3.78 -19.73 20.01
N PRO A 997 4.47 -18.94 20.85
CA PRO A 997 5.87 -18.55 20.61
C PRO A 997 6.86 -19.72 20.58
N SER A 998 6.47 -20.91 21.05
CA SER A 998 7.28 -22.14 20.96
C SER A 998 7.09 -22.91 19.66
N ALA A 999 6.07 -22.56 18.86
CA ALA A 999 5.60 -23.33 17.71
C ALA A 999 5.16 -22.40 16.54
N PRO A 1000 6.13 -21.68 15.94
CA PRO A 1000 5.88 -20.71 14.87
C PRO A 1000 5.21 -21.35 13.65
N GLY A 1001 4.45 -20.56 12.88
CA GLY A 1001 3.69 -21.07 11.75
C GLY A 1001 2.51 -21.96 12.16
N PHE A 1002 1.97 -21.73 13.37
CA PHE A 1002 0.78 -22.39 13.92
C PHE A 1002 0.82 -23.94 13.86
N SER A 1003 1.98 -24.55 14.09
CA SER A 1003 2.05 -26.00 14.38
C SER A 1003 1.42 -26.33 15.74
N ARG A 1004 1.46 -25.36 16.67
CA ARG A 1004 0.59 -25.28 17.84
C ARG A 1004 -0.06 -23.89 17.90
N VAL A 1005 -1.27 -23.80 18.43
CA VAL A 1005 -2.00 -22.54 18.65
C VAL A 1005 -2.43 -22.40 20.10
N ILE A 1006 -2.58 -21.18 20.60
CA ILE A 1006 -3.23 -20.91 21.89
C ILE A 1006 -4.66 -20.41 21.59
N LEU A 1007 -5.66 -21.07 22.17
CA LEU A 1007 -7.07 -20.67 22.09
C LEU A 1007 -7.53 -20.22 23.49
N ARG A 1008 -7.61 -18.90 23.69
CA ARG A 1008 -7.93 -18.27 24.98
C ARG A 1008 -8.94 -17.12 24.80
N PRO A 1009 -10.21 -17.42 24.50
CA PRO A 1009 -11.26 -16.41 24.49
C PRO A 1009 -11.46 -15.87 25.91
N GLN A 1010 -11.59 -14.54 26.04
CA GLN A 1010 -11.78 -13.84 27.30
C GLN A 1010 -13.01 -12.92 27.19
N PRO A 1011 -14.24 -13.47 27.31
CA PRO A 1011 -15.48 -12.72 27.18
C PRO A 1011 -15.56 -11.56 28.20
N GLY A 1012 -15.76 -10.34 27.71
CA GLY A 1012 -15.87 -9.14 28.53
C GLY A 1012 -17.28 -8.56 28.58
N PRO A 1013 -17.47 -7.45 29.32
CA PRO A 1013 -18.73 -6.72 29.41
C PRO A 1013 -19.28 -6.35 28.02
N GLY A 1014 -20.60 -6.43 27.86
CA GLY A 1014 -21.30 -6.09 26.63
C GLY A 1014 -21.42 -7.22 25.60
N LEU A 1015 -20.60 -8.27 25.68
CA LEU A 1015 -20.65 -9.38 24.72
C LEU A 1015 -21.38 -10.61 25.27
N THR A 1016 -22.24 -11.21 24.44
CA THR A 1016 -22.94 -12.47 24.71
C THR A 1016 -22.48 -13.62 23.81
N TRP A 1017 -21.91 -13.32 22.65
CA TRP A 1017 -21.26 -14.30 21.77
C TRP A 1017 -20.20 -13.63 20.89
N ALA A 1018 -19.22 -14.42 20.44
CA ALA A 1018 -18.31 -14.05 19.37
C ALA A 1018 -17.89 -15.28 18.57
N ARG A 1019 -17.58 -15.11 17.29
CA ARG A 1019 -17.07 -16.13 16.38
C ARG A 1019 -16.02 -15.52 15.45
N GLY A 1020 -15.02 -16.32 15.12
CA GLY A 1020 -13.95 -15.89 14.22
C GLY A 1020 -13.08 -17.05 13.79
N ALA A 1021 -12.22 -16.78 12.82
CA ALA A 1021 -11.29 -17.75 12.28
C ALA A 1021 -10.01 -17.09 11.81
N TYR A 1022 -8.95 -17.88 11.75
CA TYR A 1022 -7.71 -17.53 11.10
C TYR A 1022 -7.26 -18.70 10.21
N THR A 1023 -7.08 -18.43 8.92
CA THR A 1023 -6.55 -19.40 7.96
C THR A 1023 -5.03 -19.33 7.95
N SER A 1024 -4.41 -20.13 8.82
CA SER A 1024 -2.96 -20.23 8.95
C SER A 1024 -2.32 -20.91 7.75
N ILE A 1025 -0.98 -20.86 7.68
CA ILE A 1025 -0.21 -21.61 6.68
C ILE A 1025 -0.48 -23.13 6.70
N ARG A 1026 -0.99 -23.69 7.82
CA ARG A 1026 -1.36 -25.11 7.99
C ARG A 1026 -2.86 -25.39 7.85
N GLY A 1027 -3.68 -24.37 7.64
CA GLY A 1027 -5.13 -24.47 7.46
C GLY A 1027 -5.95 -23.63 8.45
N ARG A 1028 -7.27 -23.75 8.35
CA ARG A 1028 -8.26 -22.95 9.10
C ARG A 1028 -8.33 -23.36 10.58
N ILE A 1029 -8.08 -22.40 11.45
CA ILE A 1029 -8.35 -22.46 12.90
C ILE A 1029 -9.60 -21.63 13.15
N GLY A 1030 -10.60 -22.17 13.85
CA GLY A 1030 -11.87 -21.49 14.13
C GLY A 1030 -12.24 -21.53 15.61
N VAL A 1031 -12.83 -20.45 16.11
CA VAL A 1031 -13.39 -20.37 17.47
C VAL A 1031 -14.74 -19.66 17.41
N ALA A 1032 -15.75 -20.24 18.06
CA ALA A 1032 -17.01 -19.58 18.35
C ALA A 1032 -17.38 -19.84 19.82
N TRP A 1033 -17.85 -18.83 20.55
CA TRP A 1033 -18.34 -18.98 21.91
C TRP A 1033 -19.61 -18.20 22.15
N GLN A 1034 -20.40 -18.67 23.12
CA GLN A 1034 -21.67 -18.10 23.54
C GLN A 1034 -21.83 -18.20 25.06
N LEU A 1035 -22.44 -17.17 25.63
CA LEU A 1035 -22.82 -17.11 27.03
C LEU A 1035 -24.31 -17.37 27.17
N GLU A 1036 -24.65 -18.34 28.02
CA GLU A 1036 -25.99 -18.63 28.50
C GLU A 1036 -26.02 -18.47 30.03
N PRO A 1037 -27.19 -18.36 30.69
CA PRO A 1037 -27.28 -18.19 32.14
C PRO A 1037 -26.54 -19.30 32.92
N GLY A 1038 -25.37 -18.97 33.48
CA GLY A 1038 -24.52 -19.91 34.22
C GLY A 1038 -23.69 -20.88 33.37
N LEU A 1039 -23.71 -20.74 32.04
CA LEU A 1039 -23.08 -21.67 31.09
C LEU A 1039 -22.23 -20.92 30.05
N PHE A 1040 -21.04 -21.45 29.78
CA PHE A 1040 -20.18 -21.06 28.67
C PHE A 1040 -20.15 -22.21 27.66
N ARG A 1041 -20.58 -21.97 26.42
CA ARG A 1041 -20.44 -22.91 25.30
C ARG A 1041 -19.41 -22.38 24.30
N MET A 1042 -18.53 -23.24 23.81
CA MET A 1042 -17.51 -22.89 22.82
C MET A 1042 -17.29 -24.03 21.82
N SER A 1043 -17.33 -23.72 20.53
CA SER A 1043 -16.89 -24.63 19.48
C SER A 1043 -15.52 -24.22 18.95
N VAL A 1044 -14.61 -25.18 18.77
CA VAL A 1044 -13.29 -24.95 18.19
C VAL A 1044 -13.01 -25.91 17.03
N LEU A 1045 -12.37 -25.39 15.98
CA LEU A 1045 -11.88 -26.13 14.83
C LEU A 1045 -10.36 -26.02 14.78
N ILE A 1046 -9.67 -27.16 14.82
CA ILE A 1046 -8.22 -27.26 14.75
C ILE A 1046 -7.87 -28.11 13.50
N PRO A 1047 -7.09 -27.60 12.53
CA PRO A 1047 -6.82 -28.32 11.30
C PRO A 1047 -5.94 -29.56 11.57
N PRO A 1048 -5.98 -30.59 10.71
CA PRO A 1048 -5.10 -31.76 10.84
C PRO A 1048 -3.63 -31.37 10.97
N ASN A 1049 -2.88 -32.15 11.76
CA ASN A 1049 -1.46 -31.94 12.03
C ASN A 1049 -1.13 -30.66 12.84
N VAL A 1050 -2.12 -30.05 13.49
CA VAL A 1050 -1.97 -28.95 14.47
C VAL A 1050 -2.55 -29.37 15.83
N THR A 1051 -1.97 -28.85 16.91
CA THR A 1051 -2.52 -28.95 18.28
C THR A 1051 -2.83 -27.58 18.87
N ALA A 1052 -3.66 -27.53 19.92
CA ALA A 1052 -4.06 -26.30 20.57
C ALA A 1052 -3.94 -26.38 22.10
N THR A 1053 -3.40 -25.33 22.73
CA THR A 1053 -3.58 -25.08 24.17
C THR A 1053 -4.85 -24.29 24.37
N VAL A 1054 -5.90 -24.91 24.90
CA VAL A 1054 -7.24 -24.33 25.02
C VAL A 1054 -7.53 -23.95 26.47
N PHE A 1055 -7.91 -22.69 26.68
CA PHE A 1055 -8.32 -22.14 27.96
C PHE A 1055 -9.84 -21.97 27.97
N VAL A 1056 -10.54 -22.82 28.72
CA VAL A 1056 -12.00 -22.78 28.88
C VAL A 1056 -12.34 -21.92 30.11
N PRO A 1057 -13.04 -20.77 29.97
CA PRO A 1057 -13.42 -19.93 31.10
C PRO A 1057 -14.36 -20.64 32.07
N THR A 1058 -13.85 -21.04 33.23
CA THR A 1058 -14.61 -21.67 34.32
C THR A 1058 -13.81 -21.71 35.63
N ASP A 1059 -14.52 -21.61 36.76
CA ASP A 1059 -13.97 -21.88 38.08
C ASP A 1059 -14.11 -23.34 38.52
N ASP A 1060 -14.92 -24.13 37.83
CA ASP A 1060 -15.21 -25.54 38.09
C ASP A 1060 -14.72 -26.40 36.90
N PRO A 1061 -13.43 -26.80 36.87
CA PRO A 1061 -12.89 -27.66 35.80
C PRO A 1061 -13.63 -29.00 35.65
N ALA A 1062 -14.30 -29.49 36.69
CA ALA A 1062 -15.09 -30.73 36.62
C ALA A 1062 -16.42 -30.55 35.87
N SER A 1063 -16.83 -29.30 35.58
CA SER A 1063 -17.99 -29.01 34.74
C SER A 1063 -17.69 -29.06 33.23
N VAL A 1064 -16.42 -29.11 32.83
CA VAL A 1064 -16.03 -29.02 31.42
C VAL A 1064 -16.30 -30.34 30.70
N ASN A 1065 -17.20 -30.29 29.72
CA ASN A 1065 -17.71 -31.47 29.03
C ASN A 1065 -17.98 -31.20 27.54
N GLU A 1066 -18.16 -32.25 26.76
CA GLU A 1066 -18.71 -32.22 25.40
C GLU A 1066 -19.87 -33.23 25.37
N ASP A 1067 -21.06 -32.78 24.99
CA ASP A 1067 -22.30 -33.57 24.98
C ASP A 1067 -22.55 -34.39 26.27
N GLY A 1068 -22.20 -33.83 27.43
CA GLY A 1068 -22.32 -34.47 28.75
C GLY A 1068 -21.17 -35.39 29.14
N GLN A 1069 -20.23 -35.68 28.23
CA GLN A 1069 -19.01 -36.45 28.52
C GLN A 1069 -17.89 -35.52 29.04
N PRO A 1070 -17.24 -35.80 30.19
CA PRO A 1070 -16.10 -35.00 30.67
C PRO A 1070 -15.02 -34.86 29.60
N LEU A 1071 -14.53 -33.64 29.38
CA LEU A 1071 -13.67 -33.33 28.22
C LEU A 1071 -12.35 -34.12 28.24
N ASP A 1072 -11.84 -34.52 29.42
CA ASP A 1072 -10.64 -35.36 29.55
C ASP A 1072 -10.89 -36.87 29.23
N LYS A 1073 -12.11 -37.24 28.87
CA LYS A 1073 -12.48 -38.57 28.33
C LYS A 1073 -12.78 -38.54 26.84
N VAL A 1074 -12.78 -37.35 26.23
CA VAL A 1074 -13.01 -37.13 24.81
C VAL A 1074 -11.74 -37.45 24.02
N ARG A 1075 -11.88 -38.11 22.87
CA ARG A 1075 -10.72 -38.43 22.01
C ARG A 1075 -10.01 -37.15 21.54
N GLY A 1076 -8.71 -37.11 21.79
CA GLY A 1076 -7.83 -36.02 21.38
C GLY A 1076 -7.85 -34.81 22.32
N ALA A 1077 -8.37 -34.95 23.54
CA ALA A 1077 -8.36 -33.91 24.56
C ALA A 1077 -7.63 -34.40 25.82
N GLU A 1078 -6.76 -33.57 26.39
CA GLU A 1078 -6.02 -33.85 27.63
C GLU A 1078 -6.15 -32.66 28.59
N PHE A 1079 -6.55 -32.90 29.84
CA PHE A 1079 -6.56 -31.85 30.86
C PHE A 1079 -5.14 -31.60 31.38
N LEU A 1080 -4.66 -30.36 31.26
CA LEU A 1080 -3.33 -29.97 31.70
C LEU A 1080 -3.33 -29.43 33.14
N ARG A 1081 -4.19 -28.45 33.44
CA ARG A 1081 -4.23 -27.74 34.74
C ARG A 1081 -5.43 -26.78 34.86
N LYS A 1082 -5.75 -26.34 36.09
CA LYS A 1082 -6.48 -25.07 36.32
C LYS A 1082 -5.49 -23.90 36.28
N ALA A 1083 -5.86 -22.78 35.67
CA ALA A 1083 -5.06 -21.56 35.61
C ALA A 1083 -5.96 -20.33 35.80
N GLY A 1084 -6.03 -19.81 37.03
CA GLY A 1084 -7.00 -18.77 37.40
C GLY A 1084 -8.44 -19.27 37.20
N ALA A 1085 -9.31 -18.42 36.66
CA ALA A 1085 -10.70 -18.76 36.29
C ALA A 1085 -10.81 -19.49 34.93
N ALA A 1086 -9.85 -20.38 34.63
CA ALA A 1086 -9.89 -21.21 33.42
C ALA A 1086 -9.39 -22.63 33.69
N ALA A 1087 -10.03 -23.60 33.02
CA ALA A 1087 -9.52 -24.96 32.85
C ALA A 1087 -8.71 -25.03 31.55
N VAL A 1088 -7.49 -25.58 31.60
CA VAL A 1088 -6.55 -25.62 30.47
C VAL A 1088 -6.42 -27.04 29.95
N TYR A 1089 -6.65 -27.20 28.65
CA TYR A 1089 -6.55 -28.46 27.93
C TYR A 1089 -5.51 -28.38 26.81
N GLU A 1090 -4.92 -29.51 26.44
CA GLU A 1090 -4.35 -29.71 25.11
C GLU A 1090 -5.39 -30.42 24.25
N LEU A 1091 -5.72 -29.84 23.09
CA LEU A 1091 -6.57 -30.46 22.08
C LEU A 1091 -5.74 -30.77 20.84
N GLN A 1092 -5.95 -31.94 20.26
CA GLN A 1092 -5.41 -32.33 18.97
C GLN A 1092 -6.34 -31.83 17.85
N SER A 1093 -5.97 -32.09 16.59
CA SER A 1093 -6.79 -31.71 15.45
C SER A 1093 -8.20 -32.31 15.47
N GLY A 1094 -9.17 -31.57 14.94
CA GLY A 1094 -10.59 -31.92 14.92
C GLY A 1094 -11.51 -30.75 15.24
N THR A 1095 -12.81 -31.02 15.26
CA THR A 1095 -13.86 -30.10 15.73
C THR A 1095 -14.34 -30.55 17.11
N TYR A 1096 -14.46 -29.62 18.07
CA TYR A 1096 -14.94 -29.89 19.43
C TYR A 1096 -16.02 -28.87 19.82
N THR A 1097 -17.03 -29.31 20.57
CA THR A 1097 -18.05 -28.45 21.22
C THR A 1097 -17.96 -28.63 22.73
N ILE A 1098 -17.51 -27.58 23.41
CA ILE A 1098 -17.15 -27.58 24.82
C ILE A 1098 -18.17 -26.77 25.61
N GLU A 1099 -18.69 -27.35 26.67
CA GLU A 1099 -19.55 -26.69 27.65
C GLU A 1099 -18.88 -26.66 29.02
N ALA A 1100 -19.04 -25.55 29.75
CA ALA A 1100 -18.55 -25.41 31.12
C ALA A 1100 -19.48 -24.52 31.94
N LYS A 1101 -19.65 -24.81 33.24
CA LYS A 1101 -20.32 -23.88 34.14
C LYS A 1101 -19.50 -22.62 34.28
N ARG A 1102 -20.16 -21.47 34.22
CA ARG A 1102 -19.55 -20.17 34.50
C ARG A 1102 -20.14 -19.58 35.79
N GLY A 1103 -19.28 -19.03 36.64
CA GLY A 1103 -19.75 -18.22 37.77
C GLY A 1103 -20.52 -16.99 37.31
N GLY A 1104 -21.14 -16.28 38.27
CA GLY A 1104 -21.70 -14.94 38.02
C GLY A 1104 -20.65 -13.97 37.46
N PRO A 1105 -21.09 -12.85 36.85
CA PRO A 1105 -20.25 -11.96 36.04
C PRO A 1105 -18.99 -11.44 36.74
#